data_AF-A0A8J7ZTJ4-F1
#
_entry.id   AF-A0A8J7ZTJ4-F1
#
_cell.length_a   1.000
_cell.length_b   1.000
_cell.length_c   1.000
_cell.angle_alpha   90.00
_cell.angle_beta   90.00
_cell.angle_gamma   90.00
#
_symmetry.space_group_name_H-M   'P 1'
#
loop_
_entity.id
_entity.type
_entity.pdbx_description
1 polymer ?
#
loop_
_entity_poly.entity_id
_entity_poly.type
_entity_poly.pdbx_seq_one_letter_code
_entity_poly.pdbx_strand_id
1 'polypeptide(L)'
;MGGRERLAATDPEFDPEAVDIDDAEVLDRLAPVVQEWWVEQFGEFVPGNGGFFTPPQKEAIPLIHERENALICAPTGSGKTLASFTGIINELFGKAREDELENSVYCLYVSPLKSLANDIHRNLGQPLDGITAKLDERGEDVEIRHAIRHGDTSDSERQAMLETTPHILNTTPETLAILLNSPKFKKKLETIEYVIVDEIHSLAENKRGTHLSVSLERLEEMVEEPPTRIGCSATVEPLDTVAEFLVGCEDPGGEPRDYEIVDTRFARDFDMELSCPADDLINTPRDIITERFYTQLHDHIQSHTNTLVFTNTRSGAERVLHNLREKFGDYDESNSGCHHGSLSKERRRDIEESLKEGSLDVVTTSTSLELGIDMPHIDLVVQVGSPKSVAALLQRIGRAGHQLGETVEGRVIALDRDELVECAVMLEKAERGFVDRVFIPENAQDVATQQIYGMAINDVRPEETFKSVLRRAYPYRDYDDGDWERLMRYMTADYPGMEDKNVYAKIWRDTNDAPDGEHHYEDYDVGQPLIGKRGRLARVIYMTNIGTIPDSFTCDVVTRSDDSWVGQLDESYLDTLEKGDVFVLGGNNFEYRYRRGSKVYVDRTAARPTVPSWFSERLPLSYDLGREILDFQGQLLDRLADGGMSEVRNWLRTFPVDENSVRAIARMFREQVAYAGPDSVATTDRLVIEETLDHDEYERHYHVHSNYGRRFNDGFSRLLAYHIARAASANVQVAVADNGFTLSMPLNRKVDIARIVRDLDPETAREDLRASLDGTDLLQRYFRINATRSLMILKRYKGYEKSASEQQVSSEMLLGFAEDLGDFAVVEETYREILEDKLNVDGIETILRAMQDGDVDVVRTRVDSPSPRAFGLATLMASDVVLAEDESAVLQEFHQRVLNEIDDGNGEDSAVATDD
;
A
#
# COMPACT_ATOMS: atom_id res chain seq x y z
N MET A 1 -33.91 -19.98 27.36
CA MET A 1 -34.09 -18.65 27.96
C MET A 1 -33.82 -17.64 26.87
N GLY A 2 -34.61 -16.58 26.75
CA GLY A 2 -34.29 -15.49 25.81
C GLY A 2 -33.14 -14.61 26.31
N GLY A 3 -32.57 -13.75 25.45
CA GLY A 3 -31.47 -12.84 25.83
C GLY A 3 -31.72 -12.02 27.11
N ARG A 4 -32.94 -11.46 27.26
CA ARG A 4 -33.34 -10.72 28.47
C ARG A 4 -33.36 -11.57 29.74
N GLU A 5 -33.81 -12.82 29.65
CA GLU A 5 -33.85 -13.73 30.79
C GLU A 5 -32.43 -14.12 31.24
N ARG A 6 -31.49 -14.26 30.28
CA ARG A 6 -30.07 -14.51 30.58
C ARG A 6 -29.41 -13.30 31.22
N LEU A 7 -29.63 -12.12 30.65
CA LEU A 7 -29.10 -10.87 31.20
C LEU A 7 -29.65 -10.59 32.61
N ALA A 8 -30.93 -10.87 32.87
CA ALA A 8 -31.49 -10.78 34.21
C ALA A 8 -30.87 -11.81 35.20
N ALA A 9 -30.38 -12.94 34.70
CA ALA A 9 -29.71 -13.94 35.52
C ALA A 9 -28.27 -13.55 35.93
N THR A 10 -27.65 -12.58 35.24
CA THR A 10 -26.30 -12.08 35.55
C THR A 10 -26.26 -10.87 36.48
N ASP A 11 -27.42 -10.39 36.95
CA ASP A 11 -27.57 -9.26 37.90
C ASP A 11 -26.80 -7.97 37.49
N PRO A 12 -27.06 -7.40 36.29
CA PRO A 12 -26.34 -6.23 35.79
C PRO A 12 -26.69 -4.95 36.55
N GLU A 13 -25.84 -3.92 36.46
CA GLU A 13 -26.03 -2.63 37.16
C GLU A 13 -27.23 -1.79 36.68
N PHE A 14 -27.95 -2.24 35.64
CA PHE A 14 -29.13 -1.59 35.07
C PHE A 14 -30.33 -2.55 35.02
N ASP A 15 -31.54 -2.02 34.83
CA ASP A 15 -32.76 -2.83 34.66
C ASP A 15 -32.85 -3.40 33.23
N PRO A 16 -32.70 -4.73 33.03
CA PRO A 16 -32.71 -5.35 31.70
C PRO A 16 -34.06 -5.26 30.99
N GLU A 17 -35.16 -5.06 31.72
CA GLU A 17 -36.49 -4.90 31.12
C GLU A 17 -36.72 -3.48 30.58
N ALA A 18 -35.92 -2.51 31.00
CA ALA A 18 -36.05 -1.10 30.64
C ALA A 18 -35.24 -0.70 29.39
N VAL A 19 -34.34 -1.56 28.90
CA VAL A 19 -33.46 -1.30 27.75
C VAL A 19 -33.97 -2.04 26.52
N ASP A 20 -33.96 -1.37 25.37
CA ASP A 20 -34.27 -2.01 24.09
C ASP A 20 -33.07 -2.85 23.63
N ILE A 21 -33.35 -4.03 23.06
CA ILE A 21 -32.32 -4.96 22.60
C ILE A 21 -32.70 -5.35 21.17
N ASP A 22 -32.20 -4.58 20.22
CA ASP A 22 -32.52 -4.70 18.79
C ASP A 22 -31.89 -5.94 18.13
N ASP A 23 -30.91 -6.57 18.78
CA ASP A 23 -30.09 -7.67 18.25
C ASP A 23 -30.29 -9.00 18.97
N ALA A 24 -31.38 -9.13 19.73
CA ALA A 24 -31.71 -10.36 20.44
C ALA A 24 -31.81 -11.59 19.51
N GLU A 25 -32.23 -11.38 18.26
CA GLU A 25 -32.30 -12.44 17.24
C GLU A 25 -30.91 -12.97 16.86
N VAL A 26 -29.88 -12.12 16.84
CA VAL A 26 -28.49 -12.55 16.59
C VAL A 26 -28.00 -13.40 17.76
N LEU A 27 -28.28 -12.96 18.99
CA LEU A 27 -27.93 -13.74 20.18
C LEU A 27 -28.63 -15.11 20.13
N ASP A 28 -29.93 -15.15 19.82
CA ASP A 28 -30.75 -16.36 19.83
C ASP A 28 -30.33 -17.42 18.79
N ARG A 29 -29.60 -17.02 17.73
CA ARG A 29 -28.97 -17.94 16.77
C ARG A 29 -27.79 -18.73 17.35
N LEU A 30 -27.10 -18.20 18.34
CA LEU A 30 -25.91 -18.83 18.92
C LEU A 30 -26.28 -20.00 19.84
N ALA A 31 -25.36 -20.96 19.99
CA ALA A 31 -25.52 -22.08 20.90
C ALA A 31 -25.60 -21.57 22.36
N PRO A 32 -26.36 -22.24 23.24
CA PRO A 32 -26.58 -21.77 24.61
C PRO A 32 -25.32 -21.40 25.40
N VAL A 33 -24.23 -22.16 25.22
CA VAL A 33 -22.97 -21.89 25.92
C VAL A 33 -22.26 -20.64 25.40
N VAL A 34 -22.35 -20.37 24.10
CA VAL A 34 -21.79 -19.18 23.46
C VAL A 34 -22.59 -17.95 23.88
N GLN A 35 -23.91 -18.06 23.94
CA GLN A 35 -24.80 -17.00 24.43
C GLN A 35 -24.46 -16.60 25.87
N GLU A 36 -24.24 -17.57 26.75
CA GLU A 36 -23.88 -17.31 28.15
C GLU A 36 -22.53 -16.62 28.29
N TRP A 37 -21.51 -17.09 27.54
CA TRP A 37 -20.22 -16.40 27.48
C TRP A 37 -20.38 -14.96 27.01
N TRP A 38 -21.15 -14.74 25.93
CA TRP A 38 -21.36 -13.41 25.37
C TRP A 38 -22.04 -12.46 26.35
N VAL A 39 -23.10 -12.91 27.03
CA VAL A 39 -23.83 -12.11 28.02
C VAL A 39 -22.93 -11.75 29.21
N GLU A 40 -22.09 -12.67 29.68
CA GLU A 40 -21.16 -12.38 30.77
C GLU A 40 -20.05 -11.41 30.38
N GLN A 41 -19.54 -11.50 29.13
CA GLN A 41 -18.47 -10.62 28.67
C GLN A 41 -18.98 -9.23 28.27
N PHE A 42 -20.16 -9.12 27.68
CA PHE A 42 -20.61 -7.88 27.04
C PHE A 42 -21.93 -7.32 27.57
N GLY A 43 -22.59 -8.02 28.50
CA GLY A 43 -23.89 -7.62 29.06
C GLY A 43 -23.86 -6.25 29.74
N GLU A 44 -22.73 -5.84 30.31
CA GLU A 44 -22.58 -4.53 30.95
C GLU A 44 -22.65 -3.36 29.96
N PHE A 45 -22.31 -3.59 28.68
CA PHE A 45 -22.28 -2.56 27.64
C PHE A 45 -23.61 -2.38 26.90
N VAL A 46 -24.60 -3.24 27.15
CA VAL A 46 -25.92 -3.19 26.47
C VAL A 46 -26.59 -1.81 26.53
N PRO A 47 -26.59 -1.07 27.66
CA PRO A 47 -27.18 0.26 27.71
C PRO A 47 -26.45 1.28 26.82
N GLY A 48 -25.15 1.11 26.59
CA GLY A 48 -24.34 1.98 25.74
C GLY A 48 -24.41 1.62 24.25
N ASN A 49 -24.51 0.32 23.94
CA ASN A 49 -24.47 -0.20 22.57
C ASN A 49 -25.87 -0.39 21.95
N GLY A 50 -26.94 -0.24 22.73
CA GLY A 50 -28.32 -0.50 22.30
C GLY A 50 -28.64 -1.98 22.05
N GLY A 51 -27.72 -2.87 22.42
CA GLY A 51 -27.78 -4.31 22.15
C GLY A 51 -26.53 -5.03 22.67
N PHE A 52 -26.45 -6.35 22.44
CA PHE A 52 -25.31 -7.18 22.82
C PHE A 52 -24.11 -7.09 21.87
N PHE A 53 -24.32 -6.63 20.65
CA PHE A 53 -23.35 -6.66 19.56
C PHE A 53 -23.10 -5.25 19.01
N THR A 54 -21.92 -5.04 18.47
CA THR A 54 -21.60 -3.81 17.72
C THR A 54 -22.22 -3.88 16.31
N PRO A 55 -22.41 -2.76 15.59
CA PRO A 55 -22.96 -2.78 14.23
C PRO A 55 -22.34 -3.84 13.29
N PRO A 56 -20.99 -3.94 13.13
CA PRO A 56 -20.42 -4.98 12.28
C PRO A 56 -20.69 -6.41 12.78
N GLN A 57 -20.83 -6.62 14.08
CA GLN A 57 -21.14 -7.93 14.65
C GLN A 57 -22.61 -8.32 14.40
N LYS A 58 -23.55 -7.37 14.54
CA LYS A 58 -24.98 -7.60 14.27
C LYS A 58 -25.22 -8.08 12.85
N GLU A 59 -24.52 -7.48 11.89
CA GLU A 59 -24.67 -7.77 10.47
C GLU A 59 -23.86 -8.99 10.02
N ALA A 60 -22.60 -9.14 10.45
CA ALA A 60 -21.73 -10.20 9.94
C ALA A 60 -22.01 -11.59 10.55
N ILE A 61 -22.35 -11.67 11.85
CA ILE A 61 -22.50 -12.96 12.54
C ILE A 61 -23.58 -13.84 11.89
N PRO A 62 -24.78 -13.33 11.54
CA PRO A 62 -25.79 -14.09 10.82
C PRO A 62 -25.30 -14.65 9.48
N LEU A 63 -24.66 -13.81 8.66
CA LEU A 63 -24.16 -14.18 7.33
C LEU A 63 -23.18 -15.35 7.41
N ILE A 64 -22.23 -15.25 8.36
CA ILE A 64 -21.20 -16.28 8.56
C ILE A 64 -21.81 -17.58 9.10
N HIS A 65 -22.78 -17.49 10.00
CA HIS A 65 -23.52 -18.66 10.49
C HIS A 65 -24.33 -19.33 9.37
N GLU A 66 -24.88 -18.55 8.44
CA GLU A 66 -25.64 -19.01 7.28
C GLU A 66 -24.75 -19.41 6.08
N ARG A 67 -23.42 -19.37 6.26
CA ARG A 67 -22.37 -19.73 5.28
C ARG A 67 -22.30 -18.82 4.05
N GLU A 68 -22.73 -17.57 4.18
CA GLU A 68 -22.66 -16.56 3.12
C GLU A 68 -21.29 -15.85 3.13
N ASN A 69 -20.71 -15.65 1.94
CA ASN A 69 -19.46 -14.90 1.82
C ASN A 69 -19.70 -13.44 2.21
N ALA A 70 -18.78 -12.84 2.95
CA ALA A 70 -18.98 -11.49 3.47
C ALA A 70 -17.70 -10.65 3.44
N LEU A 71 -17.79 -9.41 2.95
CA LEU A 71 -16.77 -8.39 3.14
C LEU A 71 -17.18 -7.47 4.30
N ILE A 72 -16.47 -7.58 5.42
CA ILE A 72 -16.70 -6.79 6.62
C ILE A 72 -15.77 -5.57 6.60
N CYS A 73 -16.37 -4.40 6.41
CA CYS A 73 -15.70 -3.11 6.41
C CYS A 73 -16.06 -2.34 7.68
N ALA A 74 -15.12 -2.28 8.64
CA ALA A 74 -15.36 -1.70 9.95
C ALA A 74 -14.07 -1.07 10.51
N PRO A 75 -14.16 0.07 11.22
CA PRO A 75 -12.99 0.76 11.75
C PRO A 75 -12.30 -0.09 12.83
N THR A 76 -11.02 0.19 13.12
CA THR A 76 -10.33 -0.44 14.27
C THR A 76 -11.04 -0.15 15.59
N GLY A 77 -10.99 -1.12 16.51
CA GLY A 77 -11.70 -1.05 17.79
C GLY A 77 -13.21 -1.33 17.72
N SER A 78 -13.81 -1.58 16.53
CA SER A 78 -15.25 -1.83 16.38
C SER A 78 -15.71 -3.28 16.65
N GLY A 79 -14.79 -4.18 17.03
CA GLY A 79 -15.09 -5.59 17.23
C GLY A 79 -15.07 -6.46 15.96
N LYS A 80 -14.42 -5.99 14.88
CA LYS A 80 -14.22 -6.70 13.59
C LYS A 80 -13.77 -8.17 13.74
N THR A 81 -12.85 -8.43 14.67
CA THR A 81 -12.36 -9.80 14.93
C THR A 81 -13.50 -10.72 15.40
N LEU A 82 -14.27 -10.31 16.41
CA LEU A 82 -15.41 -11.13 16.86
C LEU A 82 -16.54 -11.17 15.82
N ALA A 83 -16.73 -10.12 15.02
CA ALA A 83 -17.69 -10.12 13.92
C ALA A 83 -17.39 -11.25 12.92
N SER A 84 -16.11 -11.46 12.58
CA SER A 84 -15.65 -12.50 11.64
C SER A 84 -15.54 -13.92 12.23
N PHE A 85 -15.38 -14.05 13.54
CA PHE A 85 -15.13 -15.35 14.17
C PHE A 85 -16.32 -15.96 14.91
N THR A 86 -17.29 -15.17 15.39
CA THR A 86 -18.31 -15.68 16.32
C THR A 86 -19.17 -16.78 15.71
N GLY A 87 -19.62 -16.61 14.45
CA GLY A 87 -20.35 -17.66 13.73
C GLY A 87 -19.53 -18.95 13.57
N ILE A 88 -18.25 -18.82 13.24
CA ILE A 88 -17.33 -19.97 13.09
C ILE A 88 -17.12 -20.68 14.43
N ILE A 89 -16.84 -19.94 15.50
CA ILE A 89 -16.66 -20.48 16.85
C ILE A 89 -17.92 -21.24 17.27
N ASN A 90 -19.09 -20.69 17.00
CA ASN A 90 -20.38 -21.34 17.27
C ASN A 90 -20.48 -22.71 16.59
N GLU A 91 -20.22 -22.78 15.29
CA GLU A 91 -20.30 -24.03 14.53
C GLU A 91 -19.24 -25.05 14.97
N LEU A 92 -18.02 -24.61 15.27
CA LEU A 92 -16.96 -25.49 15.73
C LEU A 92 -17.29 -26.11 17.09
N PHE A 93 -17.79 -25.34 18.06
CA PHE A 93 -18.24 -25.89 19.34
C PHE A 93 -19.46 -26.82 19.17
N GLY A 94 -20.36 -26.53 18.21
CA GLY A 94 -21.45 -27.43 17.83
C GLY A 94 -20.92 -28.80 17.39
N LYS A 95 -20.07 -28.82 16.37
CA LYS A 95 -19.41 -30.05 15.84
C LYS A 95 -18.61 -30.79 16.91
N ALA A 96 -17.90 -30.05 17.77
CA ALA A 96 -17.08 -30.64 18.81
C ALA A 96 -17.91 -31.41 19.84
N ARG A 97 -19.08 -30.87 20.22
CA ARG A 97 -20.01 -31.52 21.16
C ARG A 97 -20.71 -32.75 20.55
N GLU A 98 -20.74 -32.84 19.23
CA GLU A 98 -21.30 -33.97 18.48
C GLU A 98 -20.23 -35.00 18.05
N ASP A 99 -18.97 -34.84 18.50
CA ASP A 99 -17.82 -35.67 18.12
C ASP A 99 -17.54 -35.67 16.60
N GLU A 100 -17.90 -34.59 15.89
CA GLU A 100 -17.73 -34.44 14.44
C GLU A 100 -16.44 -33.69 14.03
N LEU A 101 -15.70 -33.13 15.00
CA LEU A 101 -14.40 -32.50 14.72
C LEU A 101 -13.29 -33.53 14.55
N GLU A 102 -12.89 -33.72 13.30
CA GLU A 102 -11.74 -34.54 12.96
C GLU A 102 -10.41 -33.84 13.32
N ASN A 103 -9.32 -34.62 13.25
CA ASN A 103 -7.96 -34.08 13.37
C ASN A 103 -7.53 -33.34 12.09
N SER A 104 -8.24 -32.28 11.74
CA SER A 104 -8.13 -31.53 10.47
C SER A 104 -8.40 -30.03 10.69
N VAL A 105 -8.17 -29.21 9.66
CA VAL A 105 -8.38 -27.76 9.69
C VAL A 105 -9.78 -27.43 9.17
N TYR A 106 -10.56 -26.65 9.91
CA TYR A 106 -11.91 -26.22 9.53
C TYR A 106 -11.99 -24.73 9.19
N CYS A 107 -11.16 -23.91 9.86
CA CYS A 107 -11.06 -22.47 9.60
C CYS A 107 -9.63 -22.09 9.26
N LEU A 108 -9.45 -21.43 8.13
CA LEU A 108 -8.18 -20.84 7.72
C LEU A 108 -8.23 -19.33 7.92
N TYR A 109 -7.35 -18.80 8.75
CA TYR A 109 -7.15 -17.36 8.90
C TYR A 109 -5.88 -16.94 8.15
N VAL A 110 -6.01 -16.01 7.21
CA VAL A 110 -4.90 -15.49 6.40
C VAL A 110 -4.60 -14.07 6.82
N SER A 111 -3.40 -13.87 7.36
CA SER A 111 -2.89 -12.56 7.75
C SER A 111 -1.84 -12.04 6.76
N PRO A 112 -1.85 -10.73 6.41
CA PRO A 112 -0.77 -10.13 5.63
C PRO A 112 0.54 -10.04 6.41
N LEU A 113 0.48 -9.96 7.74
CA LEU A 113 1.61 -9.70 8.62
C LEU A 113 1.73 -10.76 9.74
N LYS A 114 2.98 -11.10 10.09
CA LYS A 114 3.26 -12.02 11.20
C LYS A 114 2.86 -11.45 12.56
N SER A 115 3.00 -10.15 12.77
CA SER A 115 2.60 -9.47 14.02
C SER A 115 1.11 -9.63 14.27
N LEU A 116 0.29 -9.31 13.26
CA LEU A 116 -1.16 -9.46 13.28
C LEU A 116 -1.59 -10.92 13.50
N ALA A 117 -0.90 -11.89 12.88
CA ALA A 117 -1.16 -13.31 13.11
C ALA A 117 -0.96 -13.71 14.59
N ASN A 118 0.10 -13.21 15.24
CA ASN A 118 0.33 -13.44 16.67
C ASN A 118 -0.72 -12.76 17.54
N ASP A 119 -1.18 -11.56 17.14
CA ASP A 119 -2.17 -10.80 17.88
C ASP A 119 -3.52 -11.50 17.90
N ILE A 120 -3.97 -11.96 16.74
CA ILE A 120 -5.23 -12.68 16.57
C ILE A 120 -5.22 -14.01 17.30
N HIS A 121 -4.10 -14.74 17.27
CA HIS A 121 -3.98 -15.97 18.06
C HIS A 121 -4.17 -15.71 19.55
N ARG A 122 -3.61 -14.63 20.09
CA ARG A 122 -3.81 -14.25 21.50
C ARG A 122 -5.26 -13.84 21.78
N ASN A 123 -5.83 -12.99 20.93
CA ASN A 123 -7.19 -12.45 21.12
C ASN A 123 -8.27 -13.52 20.96
N LEU A 124 -8.02 -14.55 20.13
CA LEU A 124 -8.91 -15.72 20.01
C LEU A 124 -8.83 -16.67 21.21
N GLY A 125 -7.76 -16.63 22.01
CA GLY A 125 -7.65 -17.47 23.21
C GLY A 125 -8.78 -17.18 24.21
N GLN A 126 -9.09 -15.89 24.45
CA GLN A 126 -10.12 -15.49 25.41
C GLN A 126 -11.51 -16.09 25.14
N PRO A 127 -12.11 -15.96 23.93
CA PRO A 127 -13.41 -16.60 23.66
C PRO A 127 -13.33 -18.13 23.70
N LEU A 128 -12.28 -18.75 23.16
CA LEU A 128 -12.16 -20.21 23.12
C LEU A 128 -12.03 -20.81 24.53
N ASP A 129 -11.14 -20.25 25.35
CA ASP A 129 -10.94 -20.69 26.73
C ASP A 129 -12.19 -20.42 27.59
N GLY A 130 -12.82 -19.26 27.40
CA GLY A 130 -14.02 -18.88 28.15
C GLY A 130 -15.22 -19.78 27.88
N ILE A 131 -15.44 -20.16 26.62
CA ILE A 131 -16.52 -21.09 26.25
C ILE A 131 -16.19 -22.52 26.72
N THR A 132 -14.93 -22.95 26.60
CA THR A 132 -14.47 -24.26 27.07
C THR A 132 -14.67 -24.41 28.58
N ALA A 133 -14.29 -23.40 29.37
CA ALA A 133 -14.48 -23.42 30.83
C ALA A 133 -15.95 -23.60 31.23
N LYS A 134 -16.90 -23.02 30.47
CA LYS A 134 -18.34 -23.20 30.71
C LYS A 134 -18.83 -24.62 30.39
N LEU A 135 -18.23 -25.28 29.41
CA LEU A 135 -18.52 -26.69 29.10
C LEU A 135 -17.93 -27.61 30.17
N ASP A 136 -16.72 -27.31 30.66
CA ASP A 136 -16.09 -28.04 31.76
C ASP A 136 -16.94 -28.00 33.05
N GLU A 137 -17.54 -26.85 33.37
CA GLU A 137 -18.48 -26.70 34.49
C GLU A 137 -19.70 -27.63 34.37
N ARG A 138 -20.05 -28.03 33.15
CA ARG A 138 -21.14 -28.97 32.84
C ARG A 138 -20.67 -30.42 32.71
N GLY A 139 -19.36 -30.66 32.81
CA GLY A 139 -18.74 -31.98 32.63
C GLY A 139 -18.62 -32.41 31.16
N GLU A 140 -18.62 -31.45 30.22
CA GLU A 140 -18.39 -31.68 28.79
C GLU A 140 -16.93 -31.28 28.47
N ASP A 141 -16.06 -32.26 28.19
CA ASP A 141 -14.64 -32.05 27.84
C ASP A 141 -14.50 -31.77 26.35
N VAL A 142 -14.53 -30.49 25.97
CA VAL A 142 -14.58 -30.03 24.58
C VAL A 142 -13.56 -28.92 24.37
N GLU A 143 -12.57 -29.15 23.49
CA GLU A 143 -11.50 -28.19 23.21
C GLU A 143 -11.43 -27.85 21.71
N ILE A 144 -11.40 -26.55 21.39
CA ILE A 144 -11.12 -26.06 20.03
C ILE A 144 -9.64 -25.69 19.91
N ARG A 145 -8.90 -26.48 19.13
CA ARG A 145 -7.47 -26.27 18.90
C ARG A 145 -7.23 -25.17 17.86
N HIS A 146 -6.32 -24.24 18.16
CA HIS A 146 -5.86 -23.21 17.22
C HIS A 146 -4.33 -23.07 17.22
N ALA A 147 -3.73 -22.72 16.08
CA ALA A 147 -2.28 -22.51 16.01
C ALA A 147 -1.85 -21.57 14.88
N ILE A 148 -0.64 -21.03 14.99
CA ILE A 148 -0.02 -20.18 13.96
C ILE A 148 1.00 -20.99 13.15
N ARG A 149 0.92 -20.88 11.83
CA ARG A 149 1.87 -21.47 10.89
C ARG A 149 2.41 -20.41 9.94
N HIS A 150 3.70 -20.10 10.06
CA HIS A 150 4.42 -19.17 9.18
C HIS A 150 5.87 -19.61 8.95
N GLY A 151 6.64 -18.83 8.17
CA GLY A 151 8.04 -19.15 7.84
C GLY A 151 8.96 -19.44 9.03
N ASP A 152 8.72 -18.81 10.19
CA ASP A 152 9.58 -18.95 11.39
C ASP A 152 9.17 -20.13 12.29
N THR A 153 8.09 -20.84 11.98
CA THR A 153 7.63 -22.00 12.77
C THR A 153 8.69 -23.10 12.68
N SER A 154 9.17 -23.60 13.82
CA SER A 154 10.24 -24.61 13.91
C SER A 154 9.80 -25.97 13.38
N ASP A 155 10.70 -26.75 12.80
CA ASP A 155 10.35 -28.07 12.25
C ASP A 155 9.68 -29.01 13.27
N SER A 156 10.01 -28.88 14.56
CA SER A 156 9.32 -29.59 15.65
C SER A 156 7.85 -29.18 15.79
N GLU A 157 7.54 -27.89 15.79
CA GLU A 157 6.16 -27.40 15.83
C GLU A 157 5.41 -27.82 14.55
N ARG A 158 6.09 -27.82 13.40
CA ARG A 158 5.50 -28.26 12.13
C ARG A 158 5.09 -29.72 12.16
N GLN A 159 5.90 -30.58 12.80
CA GLN A 159 5.58 -32.00 13.00
C GLN A 159 4.46 -32.18 14.04
N ALA A 160 4.50 -31.44 15.15
CA ALA A 160 3.44 -31.47 16.16
C ALA A 160 2.08 -31.11 15.55
N MET A 161 2.00 -30.10 14.68
CA MET A 161 0.75 -29.74 13.97
C MET A 161 0.25 -30.84 13.01
N LEU A 162 1.14 -31.68 12.48
CA LEU A 162 0.72 -32.80 11.64
C LEU A 162 0.13 -33.95 12.47
N GLU A 163 0.63 -34.16 13.68
CA GLU A 163 0.16 -35.16 14.63
C GLU A 163 -1.15 -34.72 15.29
N THR A 164 -1.16 -33.48 15.80
CA THR A 164 -2.30 -32.82 16.45
C THR A 164 -2.62 -31.55 15.67
N THR A 165 -3.52 -31.66 14.71
CA THR A 165 -3.87 -30.59 13.77
C THR A 165 -4.80 -29.57 14.42
N PRO A 166 -4.54 -28.26 14.27
CA PRO A 166 -5.45 -27.23 14.77
C PRO A 166 -6.73 -27.19 13.93
N HIS A 167 -7.88 -26.93 14.58
CA HIS A 167 -9.14 -26.66 13.90
C HIS A 167 -9.15 -25.27 13.26
N ILE A 168 -8.50 -24.29 13.91
CA ILE A 168 -8.30 -22.93 13.38
C ILE A 168 -6.80 -22.72 13.08
N LEU A 169 -6.46 -22.56 11.80
CA LEU A 169 -5.09 -22.36 11.34
C LEU A 169 -4.86 -20.91 10.93
N ASN A 170 -4.02 -20.18 11.67
CA ASN A 170 -3.57 -18.85 11.30
C ASN A 170 -2.29 -18.93 10.45
N THR A 171 -2.28 -18.33 9.26
CA THR A 171 -1.16 -18.41 8.34
C THR A 171 -0.97 -17.16 7.48
N THR A 172 0.04 -17.17 6.60
CA THR A 172 0.30 -16.11 5.62
C THR A 172 0.09 -16.65 4.20
N PRO A 173 -0.15 -15.79 3.18
CA PRO A 173 -0.35 -16.23 1.79
C PRO A 173 0.74 -17.17 1.26
N GLU A 174 2.01 -16.84 1.52
CA GLU A 174 3.15 -17.65 1.06
C GLU A 174 3.19 -19.01 1.77
N THR A 175 2.84 -19.02 3.06
CA THR A 175 2.83 -20.26 3.84
C THR A 175 1.67 -21.16 3.41
N LEU A 176 0.49 -20.61 3.11
CA LEU A 176 -0.64 -21.35 2.56
C LEU A 176 -0.24 -22.10 1.28
N ALA A 177 0.42 -21.44 0.34
CA ALA A 177 0.83 -22.10 -0.89
C ALA A 177 1.91 -23.19 -0.69
N ILE A 178 2.74 -23.08 0.35
CA ILE A 178 3.62 -24.18 0.79
C ILE A 178 2.79 -25.36 1.33
N LEU A 179 1.75 -25.09 2.14
CA LEU A 179 0.88 -26.11 2.70
C LEU A 179 0.07 -26.84 1.60
N LEU A 180 -0.45 -26.12 0.60
CA LEU A 180 -1.13 -26.68 -0.58
C LEU A 180 -0.24 -27.62 -1.42
N ASN A 181 1.09 -27.51 -1.26
CA ASN A 181 2.08 -28.36 -1.92
C ASN A 181 2.79 -29.34 -0.97
N SER A 182 2.40 -29.38 0.30
CA SER A 182 2.96 -30.27 1.32
C SER A 182 2.19 -31.59 1.33
N PRO A 183 2.78 -32.72 0.89
CA PRO A 183 2.01 -33.96 0.63
C PRO A 183 1.17 -34.47 1.80
N LYS A 184 1.65 -34.30 3.04
CA LYS A 184 0.93 -34.72 4.25
C LYS A 184 -0.05 -33.67 4.74
N PHE A 185 0.37 -32.40 4.80
CA PHE A 185 -0.45 -31.34 5.38
C PHE A 185 -1.59 -30.92 4.46
N LYS A 186 -1.41 -31.00 3.14
CA LYS A 186 -2.47 -30.72 2.15
C LYS A 186 -3.78 -31.48 2.48
N LYS A 187 -3.66 -32.73 2.94
CA LYS A 187 -4.80 -33.56 3.36
C LYS A 187 -5.56 -33.04 4.57
N LYS A 188 -4.91 -32.26 5.43
CA LYS A 188 -5.53 -31.60 6.59
C LYS A 188 -6.36 -30.37 6.22
N LEU A 189 -6.25 -29.90 4.97
CA LEU A 189 -6.96 -28.71 4.46
C LEU A 189 -8.24 -29.07 3.70
N GLU A 190 -8.50 -30.37 3.44
CA GLU A 190 -9.65 -30.84 2.65
C GLU A 190 -11.00 -30.67 3.40
N THR A 191 -10.95 -30.37 4.70
CA THR A 191 -12.11 -30.14 5.57
C THR A 191 -12.36 -28.65 5.87
N ILE A 192 -11.68 -27.73 5.17
CA ILE A 192 -11.85 -26.29 5.41
C ILE A 192 -13.26 -25.88 5.00
N GLU A 193 -13.98 -25.26 5.94
CA GLU A 193 -15.33 -24.71 5.75
C GLU A 193 -15.30 -23.18 5.70
N TYR A 194 -14.31 -22.54 6.34
CA TYR A 194 -14.21 -21.09 6.44
C TYR A 194 -12.82 -20.58 6.10
N VAL A 195 -12.75 -19.46 5.38
CA VAL A 195 -11.51 -18.72 5.11
C VAL A 195 -11.72 -17.26 5.49
N ILE A 196 -10.94 -16.76 6.45
CA ILE A 196 -10.88 -15.33 6.77
C ILE A 196 -9.63 -14.73 6.12
N VAL A 197 -9.79 -13.65 5.36
CA VAL A 197 -8.71 -12.83 4.81
C VAL A 197 -8.74 -11.48 5.51
N ASP A 198 -7.86 -11.30 6.49
CA ASP A 198 -7.80 -10.04 7.25
C ASP A 198 -6.93 -8.99 6.58
N GLU A 199 -7.26 -7.72 6.85
CA GLU A 199 -6.69 -6.53 6.20
C GLU A 199 -6.54 -6.71 4.69
N ILE A 200 -7.63 -7.14 4.05
CA ILE A 200 -7.65 -7.55 2.63
C ILE A 200 -7.15 -6.45 1.69
N HIS A 201 -7.35 -5.17 2.02
CA HIS A 201 -6.84 -4.03 1.25
C HIS A 201 -5.31 -4.09 1.06
N SER A 202 -4.58 -4.52 2.09
CA SER A 202 -3.10 -4.61 2.08
C SER A 202 -2.58 -5.78 1.23
N LEU A 203 -3.47 -6.71 0.86
CA LEU A 203 -3.17 -7.82 -0.04
C LEU A 203 -3.65 -7.50 -1.46
N ALA A 204 -4.85 -6.94 -1.61
CA ALA A 204 -5.48 -6.65 -2.89
C ALA A 204 -4.61 -5.77 -3.80
N GLU A 205 -3.93 -4.77 -3.23
CA GLU A 205 -3.11 -3.81 -3.99
C GLU A 205 -1.75 -4.33 -4.49
N ASN A 206 -1.45 -5.63 -4.31
CA ASN A 206 -0.15 -6.18 -4.70
C ASN A 206 -0.20 -7.66 -5.09
N LYS A 207 0.91 -8.13 -5.67
CA LYS A 207 1.06 -9.51 -6.14
C LYS A 207 0.94 -10.58 -5.04
N ARG A 208 1.03 -10.24 -3.74
CA ARG A 208 0.72 -11.21 -2.67
C ARG A 208 -0.76 -11.53 -2.66
N GLY A 209 -1.63 -10.54 -2.89
CA GLY A 209 -3.06 -10.76 -3.08
C GLY A 209 -3.36 -11.53 -4.36
N THR A 210 -2.73 -11.17 -5.48
CA THR A 210 -2.85 -11.93 -6.74
C THR A 210 -2.50 -13.41 -6.54
N HIS A 211 -1.44 -13.67 -5.78
CA HIS A 211 -1.03 -15.03 -5.42
C HIS A 211 -1.99 -15.71 -4.45
N LEU A 212 -2.52 -14.99 -3.45
CA LEU A 212 -3.51 -15.51 -2.51
C LEU A 212 -4.80 -15.91 -3.23
N SER A 213 -5.33 -15.05 -4.11
CA SER A 213 -6.57 -15.29 -4.84
C SER A 213 -6.56 -16.64 -5.57
N VAL A 214 -5.48 -16.94 -6.34
CA VAL A 214 -5.32 -18.25 -6.98
C VAL A 214 -5.09 -19.39 -5.96
N SER A 215 -4.46 -19.10 -4.83
CA SER A 215 -4.30 -20.11 -3.76
C SER A 215 -5.63 -20.49 -3.11
N LEU A 216 -6.59 -19.57 -3.03
CA LEU A 216 -7.95 -19.84 -2.56
C LEU A 216 -8.72 -20.68 -3.58
N GLU A 217 -8.62 -20.40 -4.87
CA GLU A 217 -9.23 -21.25 -5.91
C GLU A 217 -8.64 -22.67 -5.92
N ARG A 218 -7.33 -22.80 -5.68
CA ARG A 218 -6.67 -24.11 -5.51
C ARG A 218 -7.13 -24.85 -4.26
N LEU A 219 -7.46 -24.14 -3.19
CA LEU A 219 -8.01 -24.71 -1.97
C LEU A 219 -9.45 -25.17 -2.21
N GLU A 220 -10.26 -24.34 -2.87
CA GLU A 220 -11.64 -24.65 -3.21
C GLU A 220 -11.76 -25.92 -4.07
N GLU A 221 -10.85 -26.09 -5.04
CA GLU A 221 -10.77 -27.30 -5.86
C GLU A 221 -10.43 -28.58 -5.07
N MET A 222 -9.99 -28.45 -3.80
CA MET A 222 -9.61 -29.58 -2.95
C MET A 222 -10.66 -29.97 -1.91
N VAL A 223 -11.58 -29.08 -1.58
CA VAL A 223 -12.60 -29.31 -0.55
C VAL A 223 -13.88 -29.83 -1.21
N GLU A 224 -14.72 -30.52 -0.44
CA GLU A 224 -15.98 -31.09 -0.96
C GLU A 224 -17.04 -30.02 -1.22
N GLU A 225 -17.12 -29.03 -0.33
CA GLU A 225 -18.02 -27.88 -0.43
C GLU A 225 -17.19 -26.59 -0.45
N PRO A 226 -17.52 -25.59 -1.29
CA PRO A 226 -16.81 -24.33 -1.31
C PRO A 226 -16.75 -23.69 0.09
N PRO A 227 -15.59 -23.18 0.51
CA PRO A 227 -15.47 -22.58 1.82
C PRO A 227 -16.11 -21.18 1.80
N THR A 228 -16.77 -20.81 2.90
CA THR A 228 -17.26 -19.44 3.10
C THR A 228 -16.05 -18.51 3.29
N ARG A 229 -15.95 -17.48 2.44
CA ARG A 229 -14.85 -16.51 2.44
C ARG A 229 -15.30 -15.22 3.12
N ILE A 230 -14.56 -14.81 4.14
CA ILE A 230 -14.79 -13.61 4.93
C ILE A 230 -13.60 -12.66 4.74
N GLY A 231 -13.84 -11.47 4.21
CA GLY A 231 -12.83 -10.42 4.09
C GLY A 231 -13.00 -9.40 5.21
N CYS A 232 -11.90 -8.92 5.77
CA CYS A 232 -11.93 -7.87 6.79
C CYS A 232 -11.09 -6.67 6.35
N SER A 233 -11.63 -5.46 6.43
CA SER A 233 -10.89 -4.22 6.16
C SER A 233 -11.42 -3.05 6.99
N ALA A 234 -10.59 -2.04 7.23
CA ALA A 234 -11.03 -0.77 7.81
C ALA A 234 -11.27 0.30 6.73
N THR A 235 -10.41 0.35 5.71
CA THR A 235 -10.39 1.41 4.71
C THR A 235 -10.12 0.78 3.35
N VAL A 236 -11.18 0.54 2.57
CA VAL A 236 -11.06 -0.05 1.23
C VAL A 236 -12.14 0.46 0.31
N GLU A 237 -11.80 0.71 -0.95
CA GLU A 237 -12.68 1.19 -2.00
C GLU A 237 -12.12 0.72 -3.37
N PRO A 238 -12.92 0.40 -4.40
CA PRO A 238 -14.36 0.14 -4.33
C PRO A 238 -14.68 -1.14 -3.55
N LEU A 239 -15.77 -1.12 -2.77
CA LEU A 239 -16.17 -2.26 -1.94
C LEU A 239 -16.48 -3.51 -2.78
N ASP A 240 -17.26 -3.36 -3.85
CA ASP A 240 -17.63 -4.45 -4.75
C ASP A 240 -16.41 -5.12 -5.37
N THR A 241 -15.51 -4.33 -5.95
CA THR A 241 -14.26 -4.83 -6.55
C THR A 241 -13.43 -5.67 -5.57
N VAL A 242 -13.37 -5.28 -4.30
CA VAL A 242 -12.62 -6.05 -3.28
C VAL A 242 -13.39 -7.27 -2.79
N ALA A 243 -14.72 -7.21 -2.75
CA ALA A 243 -15.55 -8.37 -2.47
C ALA A 243 -15.41 -9.42 -3.59
N GLU A 244 -15.50 -9.00 -4.85
CA GLU A 244 -15.25 -9.87 -6.02
C GLU A 244 -13.83 -10.46 -6.01
N PHE A 245 -12.83 -9.67 -5.60
CA PHE A 245 -11.46 -10.16 -5.40
C PHE A 245 -11.36 -11.26 -4.34
N LEU A 246 -12.09 -11.11 -3.22
CA LEU A 246 -12.17 -12.11 -2.15
C LEU A 246 -12.82 -13.40 -2.65
N VAL A 247 -13.99 -13.28 -3.28
CA VAL A 247 -14.83 -14.44 -3.59
C VAL A 247 -14.46 -15.13 -4.89
N GLY A 248 -13.81 -14.44 -5.83
CA GLY A 248 -13.54 -14.98 -7.17
C GLY A 248 -14.82 -15.20 -7.99
N CYS A 249 -14.69 -15.88 -9.12
CA CYS A 249 -15.79 -16.17 -10.04
C CYS A 249 -16.36 -17.57 -9.83
N GLU A 250 -17.68 -17.71 -9.97
CA GLU A 250 -18.38 -19.01 -9.90
C GLU A 250 -17.88 -19.94 -11.02
N ASP A 251 -17.88 -19.42 -12.25
CA ASP A 251 -17.36 -20.07 -13.45
C ASP A 251 -16.08 -19.37 -13.96
N PRO A 252 -15.18 -20.08 -14.67
CA PRO A 252 -13.97 -19.48 -15.24
C PRO A 252 -14.25 -18.26 -16.14
N GLY A 253 -13.83 -17.06 -15.70
CA GLY A 253 -14.08 -15.81 -16.41
C GLY A 253 -15.55 -15.38 -16.43
N GLY A 254 -16.37 -15.92 -15.53
CA GLY A 254 -17.78 -15.59 -15.36
C GLY A 254 -18.05 -14.55 -14.28
N GLU A 255 -19.30 -14.49 -13.85
CA GLU A 255 -19.76 -13.62 -12.76
C GLU A 255 -19.10 -13.99 -11.41
N PRO A 256 -18.95 -13.01 -10.49
CA PRO A 256 -18.49 -13.28 -9.14
C PRO A 256 -19.42 -14.25 -8.41
N ARG A 257 -18.87 -15.00 -7.44
CA ARG A 257 -19.70 -15.78 -6.51
C ARG A 257 -20.55 -14.85 -5.64
N ASP A 258 -21.66 -15.35 -5.10
CA ASP A 258 -22.51 -14.55 -4.22
C ASP A 258 -21.73 -14.04 -2.99
N TYR A 259 -21.95 -12.78 -2.64
CA TYR A 259 -21.32 -12.12 -1.49
C TYR A 259 -22.22 -11.02 -0.91
N GLU A 260 -22.02 -10.73 0.37
CA GLU A 260 -22.65 -9.62 1.08
C GLU A 260 -21.58 -8.63 1.57
N ILE A 261 -21.96 -7.35 1.65
CA ILE A 261 -21.08 -6.29 2.16
C ILE A 261 -21.65 -5.74 3.46
N VAL A 262 -20.86 -5.83 4.52
CA VAL A 262 -21.16 -5.21 5.82
C VAL A 262 -20.31 -3.94 5.92
N ASP A 263 -20.90 -2.79 5.56
CA ASP A 263 -20.21 -1.49 5.61
C ASP A 263 -20.61 -0.68 6.85
N THR A 264 -19.71 -0.64 7.83
CA THR A 264 -19.83 0.11 9.07
C THR A 264 -18.62 1.03 9.30
N ARG A 265 -17.88 1.39 8.23
CA ARG A 265 -16.65 2.19 8.28
C ARG A 265 -16.81 3.53 9.01
N PHE A 266 -18.01 4.11 8.99
CA PHE A 266 -18.32 5.43 9.57
C PHE A 266 -19.17 5.34 10.84
N ALA A 267 -19.17 4.20 11.53
CA ALA A 267 -19.91 4.02 12.79
C ALA A 267 -19.26 4.73 14.00
N ARG A 268 -18.09 5.36 13.84
CA ARG A 268 -17.35 6.03 14.92
C ARG A 268 -17.21 7.52 14.65
N ASP A 269 -17.30 8.32 15.70
CA ASP A 269 -17.02 9.75 15.66
C ASP A 269 -15.50 9.97 15.69
N PHE A 270 -15.02 10.77 14.75
CA PHE A 270 -13.62 11.22 14.69
C PHE A 270 -13.54 12.71 15.06
N ASP A 271 -12.65 13.05 15.99
CA ASP A 271 -12.21 14.42 16.23
C ASP A 271 -10.84 14.60 15.56
N MET A 272 -10.84 15.18 14.36
CA MET A 272 -9.62 15.45 13.60
C MET A 272 -9.45 16.95 13.45
N GLU A 273 -8.22 17.44 13.61
CA GLU A 273 -7.88 18.83 13.31
C GLU A 273 -6.50 18.91 12.65
N LEU A 274 -6.40 19.70 11.57
CA LEU A 274 -5.15 20.12 10.97
C LEU A 274 -4.69 21.44 11.58
N SER A 275 -3.42 21.48 11.94
CA SER A 275 -2.77 22.68 12.45
C SER A 275 -1.51 23.00 11.68
N CYS A 276 -1.19 24.30 11.62
CA CYS A 276 0.05 24.79 11.07
C CYS A 276 0.73 25.72 12.09
N PRO A 277 2.02 25.51 12.43
CA PRO A 277 2.70 26.34 13.44
C PRO A 277 2.86 27.82 13.05
N ALA A 278 2.65 28.18 11.78
CA ALA A 278 2.74 29.56 11.29
C ALA A 278 1.76 29.80 10.13
N ASP A 279 1.27 31.03 10.01
CA ASP A 279 0.45 31.48 8.87
C ASP A 279 1.32 31.88 7.64
N ASP A 280 2.64 31.84 7.78
CA ASP A 280 3.63 32.03 6.72
C ASP A 280 4.81 31.07 6.90
N LEU A 281 4.76 29.91 6.24
CA LEU A 281 5.82 28.90 6.28
C LEU A 281 7.09 29.29 5.49
N ILE A 282 7.06 30.36 4.69
CA ILE A 282 8.23 30.80 3.90
C ILE A 282 9.09 31.76 4.73
N ASN A 283 8.46 32.82 5.26
CA ASN A 283 9.20 33.91 5.89
C ASN A 283 9.33 33.75 7.40
N THR A 284 8.57 32.85 8.03
CA THR A 284 8.79 32.54 9.44
C THR A 284 10.10 31.79 9.60
N PRO A 285 11.02 32.24 10.48
CA PRO A 285 12.26 31.53 10.76
C PRO A 285 12.03 30.07 11.17
N ARG A 286 12.84 29.16 10.60
CA ARG A 286 12.69 27.72 10.78
C ARG A 286 12.82 27.27 12.23
N ASP A 287 13.68 27.94 13.01
CA ASP A 287 13.82 27.72 14.45
C ASP A 287 12.52 28.03 15.21
N ILE A 288 11.82 29.10 14.82
CA ILE A 288 10.52 29.46 15.40
C ILE A 288 9.44 28.44 15.02
N ILE A 289 9.37 28.01 13.76
CA ILE A 289 8.43 26.96 13.32
C ILE A 289 8.68 25.67 14.11
N THR A 290 9.95 25.29 14.25
CA THR A 290 10.37 24.08 14.98
C THR A 290 10.03 24.18 16.47
N GLU A 291 10.29 25.32 17.10
CA GLU A 291 9.93 25.57 18.50
C GLU A 291 8.42 25.43 18.70
N ARG A 292 7.60 26.11 17.89
CA ARG A 292 6.13 26.03 17.96
C ARG A 292 5.60 24.62 17.73
N PHE A 293 6.15 23.90 16.75
CA PHE A 293 5.80 22.50 16.50
C PHE A 293 6.03 21.62 17.73
N TYR A 294 7.22 21.68 18.33
CA TYR A 294 7.55 20.85 19.49
C TYR A 294 6.80 21.27 20.76
N THR A 295 6.51 22.55 20.95
CA THR A 295 5.65 23.03 22.04
C THR A 295 4.23 22.49 21.88
N GLN A 296 3.64 22.62 20.69
CA GLN A 296 2.31 22.08 20.41
C GLN A 296 2.25 20.56 20.60
N LEU A 297 3.26 19.83 20.10
CA LEU A 297 3.34 18.39 20.29
C LEU A 297 3.46 18.01 21.77
N HIS A 298 4.27 18.74 22.54
CA HIS A 298 4.40 18.54 23.99
C HIS A 298 3.06 18.77 24.70
N ASP A 299 2.36 19.86 24.39
CA ASP A 299 1.06 20.19 24.99
C ASP A 299 0.00 19.11 24.69
N HIS A 300 -0.02 18.60 23.45
CA HIS A 300 -0.86 17.47 23.08
C HIS A 300 -0.51 16.21 23.89
N ILE A 301 0.77 15.86 24.01
CA ILE A 301 1.18 14.67 24.79
C ILE A 301 0.81 14.84 26.27
N GLN A 302 1.03 16.01 26.86
CA GLN A 302 0.75 16.25 28.28
C GLN A 302 -0.75 16.33 28.63
N SER A 303 -1.61 16.56 27.63
CA SER A 303 -3.06 16.56 27.81
C SER A 303 -3.70 15.18 27.65
N HIS A 304 -2.89 14.16 27.30
CA HIS A 304 -3.33 12.80 27.01
C HIS A 304 -2.55 11.79 27.83
N THR A 305 -3.07 10.56 27.92
CA THR A 305 -2.44 9.48 28.67
C THR A 305 -1.35 8.82 27.84
N ASN A 306 -1.67 8.40 26.62
CA ASN A 306 -0.72 7.72 25.72
C ASN A 306 -0.89 8.23 24.29
N THR A 307 0.14 8.89 23.77
CA THR A 307 0.15 9.47 22.42
C THR A 307 0.98 8.64 21.45
N LEU A 308 0.43 8.36 20.27
CA LEU A 308 1.16 7.78 19.16
C LEU A 308 1.47 8.85 18.09
N VAL A 309 2.75 9.08 17.80
CA VAL A 309 3.20 10.11 16.85
C VAL A 309 3.72 9.45 15.58
N PHE A 310 2.97 9.56 14.49
CA PHE A 310 3.38 9.08 13.18
C PHE A 310 4.22 10.12 12.43
N THR A 311 5.23 9.61 11.75
CA THR A 311 6.05 10.35 10.77
C THR A 311 6.20 9.49 9.51
N ASN A 312 6.50 10.11 8.38
CA ASN A 312 6.60 9.37 7.12
C ASN A 312 7.94 8.63 6.92
N THR A 313 8.96 8.91 7.74
CA THR A 313 10.29 8.31 7.61
C THR A 313 10.79 7.77 8.94
N ARG A 314 11.68 6.78 8.89
CA ARG A 314 12.27 6.18 10.10
C ARG A 314 13.13 7.21 10.85
N SER A 315 13.91 7.97 10.08
CA SER A 315 14.70 9.09 10.59
C SER A 315 13.84 10.20 11.20
N GLY A 316 12.65 10.44 10.67
CA GLY A 316 11.66 11.37 11.21
C GLY A 316 11.22 10.95 12.61
N ALA A 317 10.84 9.68 12.78
CA ALA A 317 10.39 9.14 14.07
C ALA A 317 11.47 9.25 15.16
N GLU A 318 12.71 8.85 14.84
CA GLU A 318 13.84 8.98 15.76
C GLU A 318 14.14 10.45 16.10
N ARG A 319 14.12 11.34 15.10
CA ARG A 319 14.39 12.77 15.28
C ARG A 319 13.34 13.44 16.15
N VAL A 320 12.06 13.12 15.97
CA VAL A 320 10.98 13.66 16.82
C VAL A 320 11.18 13.25 18.27
N LEU A 321 11.42 11.96 18.53
CA LEU A 321 11.66 11.47 19.90
C LEU A 321 12.90 12.10 20.53
N HIS A 322 13.99 12.21 19.76
CA HIS A 322 15.23 12.82 20.26
C HIS A 322 15.01 14.27 20.70
N ASN A 323 14.33 15.07 19.86
CA ASN A 323 14.07 16.47 20.18
C ASN A 323 13.08 16.64 21.35
N LEU A 324 12.09 15.76 21.49
CA LEU A 324 11.19 15.78 22.65
C LEU A 324 12.00 15.60 23.95
N ARG A 325 12.87 14.57 24.00
CA ARG A 325 13.75 14.29 25.16
C ARG A 325 14.79 15.37 25.44
N GLU A 326 15.28 16.05 24.40
CA GLU A 326 16.28 17.11 24.56
C GLU A 326 15.64 18.41 25.07
N LYS A 327 14.47 18.77 24.53
CA LYS A 327 13.81 20.06 24.79
C LYS A 327 13.00 20.08 26.07
N PHE A 328 12.41 18.95 26.46
CA PHE A 328 11.52 18.84 27.62
C PHE A 328 12.04 17.79 28.60
N GLY A 329 12.02 18.13 29.90
CA GLY A 329 12.52 17.25 30.95
C GLY A 329 11.57 16.11 31.33
N ASP A 330 10.37 16.10 30.75
CA ASP A 330 9.29 15.16 31.05
C ASP A 330 9.44 13.82 30.32
N TYR A 331 10.36 13.69 29.35
CA TYR A 331 10.53 12.49 28.53
C TYR A 331 11.89 11.82 28.73
N ASP A 332 11.89 10.53 29.03
CA ASP A 332 13.08 9.69 29.09
C ASP A 332 12.83 8.27 28.55
N GLU A 333 13.76 7.35 28.75
CA GLU A 333 13.62 5.97 28.25
C GLU A 333 12.53 5.14 28.94
N SER A 334 12.02 5.59 30.09
CA SER A 334 11.01 4.88 30.87
C SER A 334 9.57 5.17 30.43
N ASN A 335 9.32 6.34 29.82
CA ASN A 335 7.98 6.77 29.41
C ASN A 335 7.88 7.16 27.93
N SER A 336 8.97 7.04 27.16
CA SER A 336 8.93 7.34 25.73
C SER A 336 9.70 6.32 24.87
N GLY A 337 9.26 6.11 23.63
CA GLY A 337 9.84 5.11 22.73
C GLY A 337 9.75 5.47 21.25
N CYS A 338 10.50 4.74 20.42
CA CYS A 338 10.42 4.80 18.96
C CYS A 338 10.18 3.39 18.42
N HIS A 339 9.34 3.26 17.39
CA HIS A 339 9.03 1.99 16.74
C HIS A 339 9.14 2.08 15.20
N HIS A 340 10.04 1.30 14.59
CA HIS A 340 10.12 1.14 13.13
C HIS A 340 10.85 -0.15 12.72
N GLY A 341 10.71 -0.55 11.46
CA GLY A 341 11.22 -1.83 10.94
C GLY A 341 12.73 -2.07 11.06
N SER A 342 13.55 -1.02 11.14
CA SER A 342 15.01 -1.15 11.35
C SER A 342 15.42 -1.54 12.78
N LEU A 343 14.51 -1.51 13.75
CA LEU A 343 14.81 -1.88 15.14
C LEU A 343 14.87 -3.41 15.30
N SER A 344 15.65 -3.86 16.30
CA SER A 344 15.71 -5.28 16.66
C SER A 344 14.34 -5.81 17.05
N LYS A 345 14.10 -7.11 16.81
CA LYS A 345 12.83 -7.77 17.16
C LYS A 345 12.52 -7.64 18.66
N GLU A 346 13.55 -7.77 19.50
CA GLU A 346 13.44 -7.60 20.95
C GLU A 346 12.99 -6.18 21.30
N ARG A 347 13.66 -5.16 20.75
CA ARG A 347 13.31 -3.76 21.05
C ARG A 347 11.90 -3.40 20.59
N ARG A 348 11.46 -3.89 19.42
CA ARG A 348 10.09 -3.68 18.95
C ARG A 348 9.07 -4.31 19.88
N ARG A 349 9.33 -5.56 20.30
CA ARG A 349 8.48 -6.28 21.25
C ARG A 349 8.37 -5.54 22.59
N ASP A 350 9.47 -5.03 23.12
CA ASP A 350 9.46 -4.28 24.38
C ASP A 350 8.57 -3.02 24.29
N ILE A 351 8.65 -2.29 23.18
CA ILE A 351 7.80 -1.11 22.93
C ILE A 351 6.33 -1.51 22.73
N GLU A 352 6.07 -2.58 21.97
CA GLU A 352 4.71 -3.11 21.76
C GLU A 352 4.08 -3.57 23.09
N GLU A 353 4.83 -4.24 23.97
CA GLU A 353 4.37 -4.65 25.30
C GLU A 353 4.11 -3.44 26.20
N SER A 354 5.02 -2.45 26.20
CA SER A 354 4.85 -1.23 27.01
C SER A 354 3.65 -0.38 26.56
N LEU A 355 3.38 -0.30 25.25
CA LEU A 355 2.18 0.33 24.70
C LEU A 355 0.91 -0.40 25.13
N LYS A 356 0.92 -1.74 25.14
CA LYS A 356 -0.22 -2.56 25.59
C LYS A 356 -0.49 -2.43 27.09
N GLU A 357 0.54 -2.19 27.89
CA GLU A 357 0.42 -1.94 29.33
C GLU A 357 0.04 -0.48 29.66
N GLY A 358 0.09 0.41 28.67
CA GLY A 358 -0.17 1.84 28.81
C GLY A 358 0.90 2.60 29.60
N SER A 359 2.13 2.06 29.66
CA SER A 359 3.22 2.60 30.48
C SER A 359 4.05 3.69 29.79
N LEU A 360 3.82 3.95 28.51
CA LEU A 360 4.51 4.98 27.73
C LEU A 360 3.59 6.17 27.45
N ASP A 361 4.03 7.36 27.83
CA ASP A 361 3.33 8.62 27.53
C ASP A 361 3.35 8.90 26.02
N VAL A 362 4.45 8.57 25.32
CA VAL A 362 4.59 8.81 23.89
C VAL A 362 5.42 7.75 23.16
N VAL A 363 4.92 7.31 22.00
CA VAL A 363 5.71 6.53 21.04
C VAL A 363 5.74 7.23 19.69
N THR A 364 6.93 7.41 19.13
CA THR A 364 7.09 7.86 17.75
C THR A 364 7.24 6.67 16.81
N THR A 365 6.67 6.74 15.62
CA THR A 365 6.72 5.63 14.65
C THR A 365 6.73 6.10 13.20
N SER A 366 7.22 5.24 12.31
CA SER A 366 6.98 5.35 10.87
C SER A 366 5.65 4.67 10.50
N THR A 367 5.53 4.07 9.32
CA THR A 367 4.37 3.23 8.92
C THR A 367 4.22 1.91 9.70
N SER A 368 5.08 1.61 10.67
CA SER A 368 5.18 0.24 11.23
C SER A 368 4.09 -0.15 12.21
N LEU A 369 3.43 0.82 12.85
CA LEU A 369 2.28 0.60 13.75
C LEU A 369 0.95 1.04 13.09
N GLU A 370 0.97 1.29 11.77
CA GLU A 370 -0.22 1.65 10.99
C GLU A 370 -1.24 0.51 10.95
N LEU A 371 -0.75 -0.74 10.91
CA LEU A 371 -1.55 -1.96 10.77
C LEU A 371 -1.40 -2.91 11.96
N GLY A 372 -2.54 -3.47 12.38
CA GLY A 372 -2.63 -4.82 12.92
C GLY A 372 -2.08 -5.09 14.32
N ILE A 373 -2.05 -4.08 15.20
CA ILE A 373 -1.84 -4.31 16.64
C ILE A 373 -2.90 -3.53 17.42
N ASP A 374 -3.61 -4.24 18.30
CA ASP A 374 -4.56 -3.66 19.25
C ASP A 374 -3.81 -3.02 20.42
N MET A 375 -4.08 -1.73 20.67
CA MET A 375 -3.38 -0.90 21.65
C MET A 375 -4.41 -0.11 22.48
N PRO A 376 -4.94 -0.71 23.56
CA PRO A 376 -6.17 -0.25 24.20
C PRO A 376 -6.07 1.11 24.89
N HIS A 377 -4.85 1.57 25.21
CA HIS A 377 -4.62 2.77 26.02
C HIS A 377 -4.32 4.03 25.20
N ILE A 378 -4.17 3.93 23.87
CA ILE A 378 -3.89 5.09 23.02
C ILE A 378 -5.15 5.96 22.95
N ASP A 379 -5.06 7.17 23.46
CA ASP A 379 -6.13 8.17 23.46
C ASP A 379 -5.87 9.33 22.48
N LEU A 380 -4.65 9.45 21.94
CA LEU A 380 -4.33 10.42 20.89
C LEU A 380 -3.39 9.86 19.81
N VAL A 381 -3.69 10.19 18.56
CA VAL A 381 -2.75 10.04 17.44
C VAL A 381 -2.36 11.41 16.87
N VAL A 382 -1.05 11.65 16.75
CA VAL A 382 -0.52 12.82 16.04
C VAL A 382 0.16 12.39 14.75
N GLN A 383 -0.25 12.94 13.62
CA GLN A 383 0.33 12.69 12.31
C GLN A 383 1.14 13.91 11.85
N VAL A 384 2.46 13.74 11.70
CA VAL A 384 3.37 14.80 11.25
C VAL A 384 3.52 14.74 9.73
N GLY A 385 3.07 15.81 9.06
CA GLY A 385 3.00 15.87 7.59
C GLY A 385 1.91 14.97 7.03
N SER A 386 1.76 14.95 5.71
CA SER A 386 0.69 14.18 5.07
C SER A 386 1.01 12.67 5.02
N PRO A 387 0.08 11.77 5.42
CA PRO A 387 0.21 10.32 5.21
C PRO A 387 -0.02 9.87 3.76
N LYS A 388 -0.24 10.80 2.82
CA LYS A 388 -0.35 10.61 1.37
C LYS A 388 -1.60 9.88 0.84
N SER A 389 -2.47 9.41 1.72
CA SER A 389 -3.81 8.89 1.40
C SER A 389 -4.75 9.04 2.60
N VAL A 390 -6.05 9.16 2.32
CA VAL A 390 -7.11 9.17 3.34
C VAL A 390 -7.21 7.81 4.03
N ALA A 391 -7.02 6.72 3.27
CA ALA A 391 -6.99 5.36 3.83
C ALA A 391 -5.92 5.22 4.93
N ALA A 392 -4.69 5.69 4.68
CA ALA A 392 -3.61 5.67 5.67
C ALA A 392 -3.90 6.60 6.85
N LEU A 393 -4.47 7.78 6.63
CA LEU A 393 -4.86 8.71 7.70
C LEU A 393 -5.82 8.03 8.68
N LEU A 394 -6.91 7.45 8.17
CA LEU A 394 -7.94 6.80 8.97
C LEU A 394 -7.42 5.55 9.70
N GLN A 395 -6.51 4.78 9.08
CA GLN A 395 -5.86 3.65 9.75
C GLN A 395 -4.96 4.07 10.90
N ARG A 396 -4.20 5.16 10.71
CA ARG A 396 -3.30 5.70 11.74
C ARG A 396 -4.09 6.31 12.89
N ILE A 397 -5.03 7.20 12.59
CA ILE A 397 -5.86 7.88 13.59
C ILE A 397 -6.78 6.89 14.31
N GLY A 398 -7.31 5.89 13.58
CA GLY A 398 -8.09 4.79 14.15
C GLY A 398 -7.33 3.89 15.15
N ARG A 399 -6.06 4.18 15.46
CA ARG A 399 -5.32 3.61 16.59
C ARG A 399 -5.62 4.32 17.92
N ALA A 400 -6.28 5.47 17.90
CA ALA A 400 -6.78 6.13 19.11
C ALA A 400 -8.20 5.67 19.46
N GLY A 401 -8.54 5.76 20.75
CA GLY A 401 -9.86 5.45 21.30
C GLY A 401 -10.27 4.02 21.00
N HIS A 402 -9.78 3.02 21.70
CA HIS A 402 -10.10 1.62 21.37
C HIS A 402 -11.40 1.11 22.00
N GLN A 403 -12.04 1.89 22.89
CA GLN A 403 -13.28 1.46 23.54
C GLN A 403 -14.51 1.85 22.73
N LEU A 404 -15.55 1.04 22.86
CA LEU A 404 -16.84 1.28 22.21
C LEU A 404 -17.48 2.56 22.75
N GLY A 405 -17.82 3.47 21.83
CA GLY A 405 -18.42 4.77 22.16
C GLY A 405 -17.42 5.91 22.44
N GLU A 406 -16.11 5.64 22.43
CA GLU A 406 -15.09 6.70 22.48
C GLU A 406 -14.96 7.42 21.13
N THR A 407 -14.77 8.74 21.18
CA THR A 407 -14.36 9.55 20.02
C THR A 407 -12.89 9.27 19.70
N VAL A 408 -12.59 9.06 18.43
CA VAL A 408 -11.21 8.86 17.96
C VAL A 408 -10.56 10.23 17.77
N GLU A 409 -9.61 10.59 18.64
CA GLU A 409 -8.91 11.89 18.55
C GLU A 409 -7.63 11.80 17.72
N GLY A 410 -7.53 12.67 16.72
CA GLY A 410 -6.41 12.79 15.80
C GLY A 410 -5.99 14.25 15.57
N ARG A 411 -4.69 14.50 15.54
CA ARG A 411 -4.13 15.83 15.21
C ARG A 411 -3.13 15.70 14.07
N VAL A 412 -3.30 16.50 13.02
CA VAL A 412 -2.38 16.54 11.89
C VAL A 412 -1.61 17.85 11.94
N ILE A 413 -0.29 17.79 11.81
CA ILE A 413 0.56 18.98 11.83
C ILE A 413 1.33 19.07 10.52
N ALA A 414 1.01 20.09 9.71
CA ALA A 414 1.71 20.36 8.46
C ALA A 414 2.87 21.34 8.68
N LEU A 415 4.06 20.92 8.23
CA LEU A 415 5.31 21.71 8.30
C LEU A 415 5.79 22.20 6.93
N ASP A 416 5.06 21.83 5.87
CA ASP A 416 5.34 22.15 4.48
C ASP A 416 4.08 22.71 3.80
N ARG A 417 4.26 23.61 2.83
CA ARG A 417 3.17 24.34 2.17
C ARG A 417 2.36 23.46 1.23
N ASP A 418 3.02 22.57 0.49
CA ASP A 418 2.33 21.68 -0.44
C ASP A 418 1.56 20.61 0.36
N GLU A 419 2.17 20.10 1.43
CA GLU A 419 1.49 19.18 2.35
C GLU A 419 0.33 19.84 3.12
N LEU A 420 0.38 21.15 3.36
CA LEU A 420 -0.71 21.86 4.06
C LEU A 420 -2.03 21.80 3.28
N VAL A 421 -2.00 22.02 1.96
CA VAL A 421 -3.19 21.89 1.11
C VAL A 421 -3.63 20.43 1.03
N GLU A 422 -2.67 19.53 0.89
CA GLU A 422 -2.91 18.09 0.85
C GLU A 422 -3.64 17.61 2.10
N CYS A 423 -3.15 17.96 3.29
CA CYS A 423 -3.78 17.61 4.57
C CYS A 423 -5.16 18.25 4.73
N ALA A 424 -5.34 19.52 4.33
CA ALA A 424 -6.63 20.19 4.47
C ALA A 424 -7.73 19.46 3.66
N VAL A 425 -7.42 19.11 2.41
CA VAL A 425 -8.33 18.32 1.56
C VAL A 425 -8.52 16.92 2.14
N MET A 426 -7.43 16.26 2.57
CA MET A 426 -7.49 14.90 3.11
C MET A 426 -8.41 14.78 4.33
N LEU A 427 -8.33 15.70 5.30
CA LEU A 427 -9.18 15.64 6.49
C LEU A 427 -10.64 15.93 6.15
N GLU A 428 -10.92 16.87 5.25
CA GLU A 428 -12.30 17.16 4.81
C GLU A 428 -12.93 15.97 4.07
N LYS A 429 -12.13 15.28 3.25
CA LYS A 429 -12.57 14.06 2.56
C LYS A 429 -12.78 12.91 3.55
N ALA A 430 -11.92 12.77 4.54
CA ALA A 430 -12.07 11.78 5.61
C ALA A 430 -13.38 11.99 6.40
N GLU A 431 -13.71 13.23 6.80
CA GLU A 431 -14.98 13.56 7.48
C GLU A 431 -16.22 13.27 6.62
N ARG A 432 -16.08 13.34 5.29
CA ARG A 432 -17.14 12.99 4.33
C ARG A 432 -17.21 11.52 3.97
N GLY A 433 -16.36 10.70 4.57
CA GLY A 433 -16.30 9.26 4.34
C GLY A 433 -15.73 8.83 2.99
N PHE A 434 -14.90 9.67 2.38
CA PHE A 434 -14.15 9.29 1.20
C PHE A 434 -12.94 8.41 1.58
N VAL A 435 -12.64 7.39 0.77
CA VAL A 435 -11.46 6.53 0.91
C VAL A 435 -10.88 6.30 -0.50
N ASP A 436 -9.55 6.34 -0.62
CA ASP A 436 -8.84 6.13 -1.88
C ASP A 436 -9.06 4.71 -2.44
N ARG A 437 -9.11 4.59 -3.77
CA ARG A 437 -9.27 3.29 -4.42
C ARG A 437 -8.01 2.45 -4.34
N VAL A 438 -8.20 1.15 -4.12
CA VAL A 438 -7.14 0.14 -4.29
C VAL A 438 -7.10 -0.33 -5.74
N PHE A 439 -5.90 -0.52 -6.27
CA PHE A 439 -5.66 -1.02 -7.64
C PHE A 439 -5.11 -2.43 -7.56
N ILE A 440 -5.87 -3.41 -8.08
CA ILE A 440 -5.52 -4.82 -8.03
C ILE A 440 -4.64 -5.17 -9.24
N PRO A 441 -3.42 -5.72 -9.06
CA PRO A 441 -2.60 -6.15 -10.20
C PRO A 441 -3.23 -7.36 -10.91
N GLU A 442 -3.47 -7.23 -12.21
CA GLU A 442 -4.10 -8.25 -13.04
C GLU A 442 -3.09 -8.98 -13.93
N ASN A 443 -3.43 -10.22 -14.31
CA ASN A 443 -2.71 -11.02 -15.31
C ASN A 443 -1.20 -11.17 -15.08
N ALA A 444 -0.76 -11.18 -13.81
CA ALA A 444 0.64 -11.27 -13.43
C ALA A 444 1.28 -12.63 -13.80
N GLN A 445 1.99 -12.69 -14.92
CA GLN A 445 2.56 -13.94 -15.47
C GLN A 445 3.58 -14.61 -14.55
N ASP A 446 4.30 -13.83 -13.74
CA ASP A 446 5.28 -14.37 -12.79
C ASP A 446 4.62 -15.10 -11.61
N VAL A 447 3.46 -14.62 -11.15
CA VAL A 447 2.61 -15.27 -10.15
C VAL A 447 1.91 -16.48 -10.76
N ALA A 448 1.34 -16.36 -11.96
CA ALA A 448 0.74 -17.48 -12.68
C ALA A 448 1.75 -18.63 -12.84
N THR A 449 3.01 -18.33 -13.19
CA THR A 449 4.10 -19.31 -13.24
C THR A 449 4.22 -20.12 -11.94
N GLN A 450 4.23 -19.45 -10.78
CA GLN A 450 4.32 -20.16 -9.50
C GLN A 450 3.10 -21.04 -9.28
N GLN A 451 1.90 -20.52 -9.52
CA GLN A 451 0.65 -21.24 -9.26
C GLN A 451 0.50 -22.49 -10.14
N ILE A 452 0.73 -22.36 -11.45
CA ILE A 452 0.70 -23.49 -12.39
C ILE A 452 1.76 -24.53 -12.02
N TYR A 453 2.97 -24.10 -11.66
CA TYR A 453 4.01 -25.03 -11.24
C TYR A 453 3.63 -25.77 -9.96
N GLY A 454 3.03 -25.06 -8.99
CA GLY A 454 2.49 -25.65 -7.77
C GLY A 454 1.42 -26.71 -8.05
N MET A 455 0.47 -26.42 -8.94
CA MET A 455 -0.56 -27.39 -9.35
C MET A 455 0.06 -28.62 -10.02
N ALA A 456 0.99 -28.43 -10.96
CA ALA A 456 1.66 -29.51 -11.68
C ALA A 456 2.58 -30.36 -10.77
N ILE A 457 3.09 -29.78 -9.66
CA ILE A 457 3.88 -30.50 -8.65
C ILE A 457 3.02 -31.47 -7.84
N ASN A 458 1.75 -31.14 -7.64
CA ASN A 458 0.84 -31.98 -6.87
C ASN A 458 0.50 -33.23 -7.67
N ASP A 459 -0.10 -33.06 -8.85
CA ASP A 459 -0.58 -34.17 -9.68
C ASP A 459 -0.53 -33.80 -11.17
N VAL A 460 -0.60 -34.83 -12.03
CA VAL A 460 -0.85 -34.64 -13.47
C VAL A 460 -2.33 -34.39 -13.66
N ARG A 461 -2.70 -33.33 -14.39
CA ARG A 461 -4.09 -32.89 -14.55
C ARG A 461 -4.38 -32.44 -15.98
N PRO A 462 -5.65 -32.43 -16.40
CA PRO A 462 -6.08 -31.83 -17.66
C PRO A 462 -5.72 -30.35 -17.72
N GLU A 463 -5.32 -29.88 -18.91
CA GLU A 463 -4.99 -28.47 -19.14
C GLU A 463 -6.13 -27.52 -18.73
N GLU A 464 -7.37 -27.89 -19.05
CA GLU A 464 -8.56 -27.10 -18.69
C GLU A 464 -8.73 -26.91 -17.17
N THR A 465 -8.27 -27.84 -16.34
CA THR A 465 -8.29 -27.67 -14.88
C THR A 465 -7.37 -26.53 -14.44
N PHE A 466 -6.21 -26.39 -15.09
CA PHE A 466 -5.29 -25.28 -14.79
C PHE A 466 -5.87 -23.94 -15.22
N LYS A 467 -6.44 -23.87 -16.44
CA LYS A 467 -7.11 -22.67 -16.95
C LYS A 467 -8.30 -22.27 -16.07
N SER A 468 -9.14 -23.25 -15.70
CA SER A 468 -10.32 -23.04 -14.87
C SER A 468 -9.97 -22.47 -13.49
N VAL A 469 -9.02 -23.08 -12.77
CA VAL A 469 -8.57 -22.57 -11.46
C VAL A 469 -7.98 -21.16 -11.58
N LEU A 470 -7.21 -20.89 -12.64
CA LEU A 470 -6.62 -19.57 -12.83
C LEU A 470 -7.72 -18.52 -13.11
N ARG A 471 -8.62 -18.77 -14.07
CA ARG A 471 -9.67 -17.83 -14.49
C ARG A 471 -10.81 -17.65 -13.49
N ARG A 472 -10.95 -18.52 -12.49
CA ARG A 472 -11.86 -18.28 -11.35
C ARG A 472 -11.29 -17.28 -10.35
N ALA A 473 -9.97 -17.06 -10.34
CA ALA A 473 -9.38 -16.04 -9.50
C ALA A 473 -9.59 -14.66 -10.15
N TYR A 474 -10.15 -13.71 -9.41
CA TYR A 474 -10.48 -12.37 -9.90
C TYR A 474 -9.35 -11.71 -10.72
N PRO A 475 -8.07 -11.71 -10.30
CA PRO A 475 -7.00 -11.06 -11.07
C PRO A 475 -6.69 -11.67 -12.44
N TYR A 476 -7.27 -12.82 -12.76
CA TYR A 476 -7.06 -13.56 -14.00
C TYR A 476 -8.38 -13.89 -14.72
N ARG A 477 -9.50 -13.28 -14.32
CA ARG A 477 -10.81 -13.50 -14.94
C ARG A 477 -10.80 -13.23 -16.44
N ASP A 478 -10.00 -12.25 -16.86
CA ASP A 478 -9.82 -11.84 -18.26
C ASP A 478 -8.57 -12.47 -18.92
N TYR A 479 -7.92 -13.44 -18.29
CA TYR A 479 -6.67 -14.03 -18.78
C TYR A 479 -6.89 -14.87 -20.05
N ASP A 480 -6.48 -14.36 -21.21
CA ASP A 480 -6.85 -14.93 -22.50
C ASP A 480 -6.01 -16.15 -22.93
N ASP A 481 -6.36 -16.76 -24.07
CA ASP A 481 -5.62 -17.90 -24.60
C ASP A 481 -4.23 -17.51 -25.13
N GLY A 482 -4.03 -16.26 -25.55
CA GLY A 482 -2.72 -15.76 -25.98
C GLY A 482 -1.74 -15.66 -24.81
N ASP A 483 -2.20 -15.12 -23.68
CA ASP A 483 -1.45 -15.08 -22.43
C ASP A 483 -1.14 -16.49 -21.92
N TRP A 484 -2.11 -17.42 -22.00
CA TRP A 484 -1.89 -18.82 -21.66
C TRP A 484 -0.83 -19.48 -22.52
N GLU A 485 -0.89 -19.34 -23.84
CA GLU A 485 0.11 -19.93 -24.74
C GLU A 485 1.49 -19.32 -24.52
N ARG A 486 1.56 -18.01 -24.23
CA ARG A 486 2.81 -17.33 -23.85
C ARG A 486 3.43 -17.92 -22.58
N LEU A 487 2.61 -18.13 -21.55
CA LEU A 487 3.03 -18.77 -20.31
C LEU A 487 3.47 -20.20 -20.54
N MET A 488 2.70 -20.99 -21.30
CA MET A 488 3.02 -22.40 -21.57
C MET A 488 4.35 -22.54 -22.30
N ARG A 489 4.60 -21.71 -23.32
CA ARG A 489 5.87 -21.70 -24.06
C ARG A 489 7.07 -21.44 -23.15
N TYR A 490 6.93 -20.54 -22.16
CA TYR A 490 7.95 -20.34 -21.14
C TYR A 490 8.08 -21.56 -20.21
N MET A 491 6.95 -22.05 -19.70
CA MET A 491 6.91 -23.13 -18.70
C MET A 491 7.48 -24.45 -19.24
N THR A 492 7.32 -24.72 -20.54
CA THR A 492 7.89 -25.87 -21.26
C THR A 492 9.29 -25.63 -21.83
N ALA A 493 9.83 -24.41 -21.68
CA ALA A 493 11.08 -23.93 -22.26
C ALA A 493 11.17 -24.10 -23.79
N ASP A 494 10.07 -23.80 -24.49
CA ASP A 494 9.94 -23.87 -25.94
C ASP A 494 10.42 -22.58 -26.64
N TYR A 495 11.57 -22.08 -26.19
CA TYR A 495 12.31 -20.99 -26.81
C TYR A 495 13.74 -21.44 -27.13
N PRO A 496 14.30 -21.08 -28.30
CA PRO A 496 15.66 -21.43 -28.65
C PRO A 496 16.69 -20.90 -27.63
N GLY A 497 17.66 -21.74 -27.25
CA GLY A 497 18.79 -21.33 -26.40
C GLY A 497 18.53 -21.21 -24.90
N MET A 498 17.31 -21.55 -24.42
CA MET A 498 16.99 -21.49 -22.98
C MET A 498 17.85 -22.41 -22.12
N GLU A 499 18.00 -23.68 -22.52
CA GLU A 499 18.81 -24.64 -21.77
C GLU A 499 20.30 -24.23 -21.72
N ASP A 500 20.82 -23.64 -22.80
CA ASP A 500 22.19 -23.09 -22.86
C ASP A 500 22.42 -21.97 -21.83
N LYS A 501 21.34 -21.28 -21.44
CA LYS A 501 21.31 -20.22 -20.42
C LYS A 501 20.90 -20.73 -19.04
N ASN A 502 20.80 -22.05 -18.84
CA ASN A 502 20.32 -22.69 -17.61
C ASN A 502 18.87 -22.35 -17.23
N VAL A 503 18.04 -21.97 -18.20
CA VAL A 503 16.61 -21.78 -18.02
C VAL A 503 15.93 -23.09 -18.43
N TYR A 504 15.51 -23.87 -17.45
CA TYR A 504 14.93 -25.20 -17.67
C TYR A 504 13.40 -25.17 -17.62
N ALA A 505 12.80 -26.06 -18.40
CA ALA A 505 11.37 -26.36 -18.38
C ALA A 505 10.90 -26.78 -16.98
N LYS A 506 9.84 -26.15 -16.48
CA LYS A 506 9.24 -26.46 -15.18
C LYS A 506 8.17 -27.53 -15.29
N ILE A 507 7.44 -27.55 -16.41
CA ILE A 507 6.37 -28.51 -16.69
C ILE A 507 6.64 -29.27 -18.00
N TRP A 508 5.89 -30.33 -18.22
CA TRP A 508 5.63 -30.88 -19.54
C TRP A 508 4.15 -30.66 -19.86
N ARG A 509 3.83 -30.53 -21.15
CA ARG A 509 2.48 -30.37 -21.71
C ARG A 509 2.39 -31.29 -22.92
N ASP A 510 1.53 -32.29 -22.88
CA ASP A 510 1.35 -33.29 -23.95
C ASP A 510 -0.03 -33.95 -23.83
N THR A 511 -0.45 -34.70 -24.84
CA THR A 511 -1.68 -35.50 -24.77
C THR A 511 -1.47 -36.82 -24.02
N ASN A 512 -2.51 -37.32 -23.35
CA ASN A 512 -2.49 -38.64 -22.73
C ASN A 512 -2.27 -39.72 -23.79
N ASP A 513 -1.23 -40.54 -23.61
CA ASP A 513 -0.88 -41.57 -24.57
C ASP A 513 -1.93 -42.69 -24.63
N ALA A 514 -1.85 -43.52 -25.68
CA ALA A 514 -2.54 -44.81 -25.70
C ALA A 514 -2.03 -45.73 -24.56
N PRO A 515 -2.77 -46.78 -24.15
CA PRO A 515 -2.40 -47.63 -23.00
C PRO A 515 -1.01 -48.29 -23.07
N ASP A 516 -0.38 -48.34 -24.24
CA ASP A 516 0.96 -48.86 -24.47
C ASP A 516 2.06 -47.78 -24.56
N GLY A 517 1.70 -46.50 -24.45
CA GLY A 517 2.62 -45.36 -24.47
C GLY A 517 3.27 -45.07 -23.10
N GLU A 518 4.27 -44.19 -23.12
CA GLU A 518 5.13 -43.90 -21.95
C GLU A 518 4.43 -43.00 -20.92
N HIS A 519 3.48 -42.18 -21.35
CA HIS A 519 2.77 -41.19 -20.54
C HIS A 519 1.26 -41.45 -20.56
N HIS A 520 0.85 -42.72 -20.41
CA HIS A 520 -0.55 -43.08 -20.23
C HIS A 520 -0.98 -42.99 -18.76
N TYR A 521 -2.12 -42.35 -18.53
CA TYR A 521 -2.79 -42.21 -17.25
C TYR A 521 -4.21 -42.77 -17.37
N GLU A 522 -4.53 -43.80 -16.59
CA GLU A 522 -5.80 -44.54 -16.67
C GLU A 522 -7.02 -43.67 -16.32
N ASP A 523 -6.83 -42.62 -15.51
CA ASP A 523 -7.87 -41.71 -15.06
C ASP A 523 -8.33 -40.70 -16.14
N TYR A 524 -7.64 -40.65 -17.29
CA TYR A 524 -7.87 -39.67 -18.34
C TYR A 524 -8.09 -40.33 -19.71
N ASP A 525 -8.82 -39.64 -20.59
CA ASP A 525 -9.08 -40.13 -21.94
C ASP A 525 -7.82 -40.08 -22.80
N VAL A 526 -7.64 -41.05 -23.70
CA VAL A 526 -6.55 -41.04 -24.69
C VAL A 526 -6.69 -39.81 -25.58
N GLY A 527 -5.60 -39.05 -25.76
CA GLY A 527 -5.57 -37.80 -26.53
C GLY A 527 -5.95 -36.55 -25.74
N GLN A 528 -6.35 -36.66 -24.47
CA GLN A 528 -6.67 -35.51 -23.63
C GLN A 528 -5.39 -34.70 -23.32
N PRO A 529 -5.38 -33.36 -23.47
CA PRO A 529 -4.23 -32.53 -23.09
C PRO A 529 -4.00 -32.56 -21.58
N LEU A 530 -2.79 -32.96 -21.18
CA LEU A 530 -2.35 -33.09 -19.80
C LEU A 530 -1.12 -32.21 -19.54
N ILE A 531 -1.02 -31.73 -18.30
CA ILE A 531 0.14 -31.01 -17.79
C ILE A 531 0.62 -31.71 -16.51
N GLY A 532 1.94 -31.81 -16.37
CA GLY A 532 2.57 -32.31 -15.16
C GLY A 532 3.95 -31.70 -14.89
N LYS A 533 4.47 -31.90 -13.68
CA LYS A 533 5.79 -31.39 -13.31
C LYS A 533 6.91 -32.02 -14.13
N ARG A 534 7.93 -31.22 -14.45
CA ARG A 534 9.21 -31.69 -15.00
C ARG A 534 10.30 -31.62 -13.93
N GLY A 535 11.17 -32.63 -13.91
CA GLY A 535 12.31 -32.70 -13.01
C GLY A 535 12.01 -33.30 -11.62
N ARG A 536 13.03 -33.96 -11.03
CA ARG A 536 12.93 -34.61 -9.72
C ARG A 536 12.95 -33.64 -8.54
N LEU A 537 13.60 -32.49 -8.70
CA LEU A 537 13.75 -31.47 -7.65
C LEU A 537 12.61 -30.45 -7.62
N ALA A 538 11.56 -30.64 -8.43
CA ALA A 538 10.52 -29.63 -8.64
C ALA A 538 9.89 -29.12 -7.34
N ARG A 539 9.49 -30.03 -6.46
CA ARG A 539 8.90 -29.68 -5.16
C ARG A 539 9.87 -28.92 -4.26
N VAL A 540 11.14 -29.31 -4.24
CA VAL A 540 12.17 -28.63 -3.43
C VAL A 540 12.40 -27.22 -3.97
N ILE A 541 12.54 -27.08 -5.29
CA ILE A 541 12.71 -25.78 -5.95
C ILE A 541 11.54 -24.86 -5.62
N TYR A 542 10.32 -25.34 -5.79
CA TYR A 542 9.11 -24.57 -5.46
C TYR A 542 9.09 -24.14 -4.00
N MET A 543 9.22 -25.09 -3.05
CA MET A 543 9.14 -24.81 -1.62
C MET A 543 10.21 -23.83 -1.10
N THR A 544 11.37 -23.73 -1.76
CA THR A 544 12.46 -22.85 -1.30
C THR A 544 12.52 -21.50 -2.01
N ASN A 545 11.72 -21.30 -3.06
CA ASN A 545 11.76 -20.11 -3.92
C ASN A 545 10.39 -19.44 -4.12
N ILE A 546 9.29 -20.02 -3.65
CA ILE A 546 7.95 -19.45 -3.74
C ILE A 546 7.83 -18.13 -2.95
N GLY A 547 7.01 -17.22 -3.45
CA GLY A 547 6.69 -15.93 -2.84
C GLY A 547 6.79 -14.79 -3.85
N THR A 548 6.21 -13.66 -3.49
CA THR A 548 6.14 -12.48 -4.37
C THR A 548 6.89 -11.27 -3.83
N ILE A 549 7.29 -11.30 -2.55
CA ILE A 549 8.09 -10.26 -1.92
C ILE A 549 9.51 -10.28 -2.53
N PRO A 550 9.96 -9.20 -3.19
CA PRO A 550 11.30 -9.13 -3.78
C PRO A 550 12.37 -9.03 -2.70
N ASP A 551 13.54 -9.62 -2.96
CA ASP A 551 14.74 -9.37 -2.16
C ASP A 551 15.26 -7.95 -2.46
N SER A 552 15.50 -7.16 -1.41
CA SER A 552 16.20 -5.87 -1.49
C SER A 552 17.61 -5.97 -0.91
N PHE A 553 18.49 -5.06 -1.32
CA PHE A 553 19.85 -4.94 -0.79
C PHE A 553 20.40 -3.54 -0.99
N THR A 554 21.51 -3.25 -0.32
CA THR A 554 22.26 -2.00 -0.48
C THR A 554 23.36 -2.16 -1.52
N CYS A 555 23.56 -1.14 -2.36
CA CYS A 555 24.64 -1.09 -3.35
C CYS A 555 25.81 -0.25 -2.83
N ASP A 556 27.04 -0.75 -3.03
CA ASP A 556 28.27 -0.01 -2.72
C ASP A 556 28.54 1.03 -3.80
N VAL A 557 28.68 2.29 -3.42
CA VAL A 557 29.05 3.38 -4.34
C VAL A 557 30.57 3.49 -4.41
N VAL A 558 31.10 3.40 -5.63
CA VAL A 558 32.54 3.44 -5.92
C VAL A 558 32.86 4.44 -7.02
N THR A 559 33.99 5.12 -6.91
CA THR A 559 34.49 5.98 -7.99
C THR A 559 35.04 5.15 -9.16
N ARG A 560 34.81 5.59 -10.40
CA ARG A 560 35.35 4.90 -11.59
C ARG A 560 36.87 5.05 -11.76
N SER A 561 37.45 6.12 -11.21
CA SER A 561 38.87 6.44 -11.39
C SER A 561 39.79 5.43 -10.70
N ASP A 562 39.39 4.93 -9.54
CA ASP A 562 40.25 4.21 -8.60
C ASP A 562 39.52 3.14 -7.79
N ASP A 563 38.25 2.85 -8.11
CA ASP A 563 37.40 1.91 -7.36
C ASP A 563 37.31 2.24 -5.85
N SER A 564 37.49 3.51 -5.47
CA SER A 564 37.42 3.90 -4.06
C SER A 564 35.98 3.93 -3.58
N TRP A 565 35.74 3.26 -2.46
CA TRP A 565 34.43 3.21 -1.83
C TRP A 565 34.07 4.57 -1.22
N VAL A 566 32.86 5.01 -1.50
CA VAL A 566 32.32 6.32 -1.09
C VAL A 566 31.24 6.16 -0.02
N GLY A 567 30.39 5.15 -0.15
CA GLY A 567 29.24 4.92 0.71
C GLY A 567 28.33 3.83 0.17
N GLN A 568 27.09 3.80 0.66
CA GLN A 568 26.08 2.84 0.22
C GLN A 568 24.77 3.56 -0.13
N LEU A 569 24.05 3.01 -1.10
CA LEU A 569 22.70 3.43 -1.48
C LEU A 569 21.74 2.26 -1.33
N ASP A 570 20.50 2.53 -0.95
CA ASP A 570 19.43 1.54 -1.09
C ASP A 570 19.17 1.29 -2.57
N GLU A 571 18.89 0.05 -2.94
CA GLU A 571 18.62 -0.29 -4.34
C GLU A 571 17.41 0.46 -4.92
N SER A 572 16.38 0.74 -4.13
CA SER A 572 15.21 1.48 -4.63
C SER A 572 15.51 2.93 -5.00
N TYR A 573 16.60 3.49 -4.48
CA TYR A 573 17.09 4.80 -4.90
C TYR A 573 17.60 4.77 -6.35
N LEU A 574 18.04 3.61 -6.84
CA LEU A 574 18.55 3.47 -8.21
C LEU A 574 17.44 3.47 -9.26
N ASP A 575 16.19 3.17 -8.88
CA ASP A 575 15.03 3.23 -9.78
C ASP A 575 14.85 4.62 -10.39
N THR A 576 15.33 5.66 -9.70
CA THR A 576 15.13 7.06 -10.04
C THR A 576 16.39 7.71 -10.60
N LEU A 577 17.48 6.94 -10.75
CA LEU A 577 18.72 7.43 -11.32
C LEU A 577 18.83 7.05 -12.80
N GLU A 578 19.10 8.05 -13.61
CA GLU A 578 19.51 7.90 -15.00
C GLU A 578 20.97 8.31 -15.17
N LYS A 579 21.60 7.77 -16.22
CA LYS A 579 23.01 8.07 -16.49
C LYS A 579 23.21 9.57 -16.70
N GLY A 580 24.10 10.15 -15.89
CA GLY A 580 24.36 11.59 -15.87
C GLY A 580 23.68 12.31 -14.70
N ASP A 581 22.78 11.65 -13.97
CA ASP A 581 22.22 12.21 -12.75
C ASP A 581 23.27 12.41 -11.68
N VAL A 582 23.09 13.44 -10.88
CA VAL A 582 24.01 13.79 -9.80
C VAL A 582 23.28 13.64 -8.48
N PHE A 583 23.91 12.99 -7.50
CA PHE A 583 23.36 12.84 -6.16
C PHE A 583 24.41 13.15 -5.11
N VAL A 584 23.94 13.46 -3.89
CA VAL A 584 24.80 13.73 -2.75
C VAL A 584 24.99 12.47 -1.91
N LEU A 585 26.24 12.12 -1.62
CA LEU A 585 26.57 11.04 -0.69
C LEU A 585 27.71 11.47 0.23
N GLY A 586 27.48 11.41 1.55
CA GLY A 586 28.46 11.87 2.53
C GLY A 586 28.90 13.32 2.32
N GLY A 587 27.97 14.19 1.89
CA GLY A 587 28.21 15.62 1.66
C GLY A 587 29.00 15.96 0.39
N ASN A 588 29.23 15.01 -0.52
CA ASN A 588 29.92 15.24 -1.79
C ASN A 588 29.02 14.86 -2.97
N ASN A 589 29.19 15.53 -4.11
CA ASN A 589 28.38 15.31 -5.32
C ASN A 589 29.03 14.26 -6.24
N PHE A 590 28.20 13.34 -6.71
CA PHE A 590 28.61 12.22 -7.56
C PHE A 590 27.67 12.10 -8.76
N GLU A 591 28.23 12.08 -9.96
CA GLU A 591 27.51 11.81 -11.20
C GLU A 591 27.41 10.31 -11.43
N TYR A 592 26.18 9.79 -11.47
CA TYR A 592 25.86 8.40 -11.78
C TYR A 592 26.25 8.06 -13.22
N ARG A 593 26.94 6.92 -13.40
CA ARG A 593 27.41 6.48 -14.72
C ARG A 593 26.78 5.18 -15.15
N TYR A 594 26.87 4.18 -14.30
CA TYR A 594 26.29 2.86 -14.51
C TYR A 594 26.41 2.04 -13.23
N ARG A 595 25.62 0.98 -13.16
CA ARG A 595 25.72 -0.07 -12.16
C ARG A 595 26.38 -1.31 -12.74
N ARG A 596 27.03 -2.10 -11.89
CA ARG A 596 27.45 -3.46 -12.21
C ARG A 596 27.33 -4.35 -10.98
N GLY A 597 26.35 -5.25 -10.95
CA GLY A 597 26.06 -6.06 -9.77
C GLY A 597 25.69 -5.21 -8.56
N SER A 598 26.37 -5.39 -7.43
CA SER A 598 26.16 -4.57 -6.21
C SER A 598 26.95 -3.27 -6.17
N LYS A 599 27.70 -2.92 -7.23
CA LYS A 599 28.50 -1.70 -7.26
C LYS A 599 27.88 -0.65 -8.17
N VAL A 600 27.76 0.56 -7.65
CA VAL A 600 27.33 1.76 -8.37
C VAL A 600 28.57 2.59 -8.69
N TYR A 601 28.82 2.79 -9.98
CA TYR A 601 30.00 3.48 -10.46
C TYR A 601 29.68 4.95 -10.71
N VAL A 602 30.44 5.83 -10.07
CA VAL A 602 30.22 7.28 -10.14
C VAL A 602 31.49 8.05 -10.47
N ASP A 603 31.32 9.27 -10.96
CA ASP A 603 32.39 10.25 -11.09
C ASP A 603 32.15 11.39 -10.11
N ARG A 604 33.21 11.87 -9.43
CA ARG A 604 33.10 13.10 -8.64
C ARG A 604 32.80 14.26 -9.58
N THR A 605 31.82 15.06 -9.21
CA THR A 605 31.43 16.21 -10.02
C THR A 605 31.24 17.45 -9.14
N ALA A 606 31.43 18.62 -9.74
CA ALA A 606 31.00 19.89 -9.15
C ALA A 606 29.61 20.29 -9.65
N ALA A 607 29.02 19.47 -10.54
CA ALA A 607 27.65 19.67 -10.99
C ALA A 607 26.65 19.49 -9.84
N ARG A 608 25.51 20.13 -10.03
CA ARG A 608 24.40 20.22 -9.07
C ARG A 608 23.70 18.87 -8.94
N PRO A 609 23.29 18.44 -7.74
CA PRO A 609 22.45 17.25 -7.58
C PRO A 609 21.16 17.38 -8.40
N THR A 610 20.83 16.37 -9.19
CA THR A 610 19.58 16.27 -9.94
C THR A 610 18.55 15.38 -9.24
N VAL A 611 18.97 14.58 -8.26
CA VAL A 611 18.10 13.66 -7.52
C VAL A 611 18.23 13.90 -6.00
N PRO A 612 17.11 14.10 -5.27
CA PRO A 612 17.14 14.38 -3.83
C PRO A 612 17.64 13.19 -3.01
N SER A 613 18.42 13.46 -1.96
CA SER A 613 19.09 12.46 -1.11
C SER A 613 18.18 11.51 -0.30
N TRP A 614 16.86 11.73 -0.25
CA TRP A 614 15.91 11.00 0.61
C TRP A 614 14.72 10.38 -0.16
N PHE A 615 14.92 10.04 -1.44
CA PHE A 615 13.85 9.68 -2.36
C PHE A 615 13.18 8.31 -2.06
N SER A 616 13.91 7.33 -1.53
CA SER A 616 13.46 5.93 -1.40
C SER A 616 12.49 5.64 -0.24
N GLU A 617 12.32 6.56 0.72
CA GLU A 617 11.46 6.33 1.91
C GLU A 617 10.13 7.11 1.87
N ARG A 618 9.88 7.96 0.87
CA ARG A 618 8.67 8.80 0.82
C ARG A 618 7.49 8.05 0.22
N LEU A 619 6.38 8.00 0.95
CA LEU A 619 5.09 7.52 0.46
C LEU A 619 4.64 8.36 -0.76
N PRO A 620 4.12 7.74 -1.83
CA PRO A 620 3.56 8.47 -2.96
C PRO A 620 2.13 8.93 -2.65
N LEU A 621 1.77 10.14 -3.09
CA LEU A 621 0.39 10.64 -3.07
C LEU A 621 -0.53 9.71 -3.86
N SER A 622 -1.68 9.36 -3.27
CA SER A 622 -2.75 8.64 -3.94
C SER A 622 -3.27 9.42 -5.15
N TYR A 623 -3.53 8.71 -6.24
CA TYR A 623 -4.11 9.30 -7.46
C TYR A 623 -5.46 9.98 -7.18
N ASP A 624 -6.31 9.37 -6.34
CA ASP A 624 -7.65 9.87 -6.07
C ASP A 624 -7.62 11.12 -5.19
N LEU A 625 -6.86 11.11 -4.09
CA LEU A 625 -6.62 12.32 -3.29
C LEU A 625 -6.02 13.46 -4.14
N GLY A 626 -5.12 13.13 -5.07
CA GLY A 626 -4.59 14.10 -6.03
C GLY A 626 -5.69 14.78 -6.86
N ARG A 627 -6.67 14.01 -7.35
CA ARG A 627 -7.84 14.55 -8.07
C ARG A 627 -8.74 15.40 -7.18
N GLU A 628 -8.93 15.01 -5.93
CA GLU A 628 -9.69 15.82 -4.96
C GLU A 628 -9.00 17.15 -4.66
N ILE A 629 -7.66 17.20 -4.70
CA ILE A 629 -6.89 18.45 -4.59
C ILE A 629 -7.12 19.33 -5.83
N LEU A 630 -7.15 18.76 -7.03
CA LEU A 630 -7.48 19.52 -8.26
C LEU A 630 -8.89 20.12 -8.21
N ASP A 631 -9.87 19.37 -7.68
CA ASP A 631 -11.25 19.85 -7.49
C ASP A 631 -11.30 20.98 -6.45
N PHE A 632 -10.63 20.80 -5.31
CA PHE A 632 -10.46 21.84 -4.29
C PHE A 632 -9.85 23.12 -4.87
N GLN A 633 -8.84 22.99 -5.73
CA GLN A 633 -8.19 24.13 -6.37
C GLN A 633 -9.17 24.90 -7.26
N GLY A 634 -10.00 24.22 -8.07
CA GLY A 634 -11.03 24.86 -8.88
C GLY A 634 -12.08 25.58 -8.02
N GLN A 635 -12.60 24.89 -7.02
CA GLN A 635 -13.54 25.45 -6.04
C GLN A 635 -13.02 26.68 -5.29
N LEU A 636 -11.71 26.70 -5.00
CA LEU A 636 -11.05 27.84 -4.37
C LEU A 636 -10.98 29.04 -5.33
N LEU A 637 -10.63 28.81 -6.59
CA LEU A 637 -10.58 29.87 -7.62
C LEU A 637 -11.95 30.50 -7.83
N ASP A 638 -13.02 29.70 -7.90
CA ASP A 638 -14.40 30.20 -8.04
C ASP A 638 -14.77 31.15 -6.91
N ARG A 639 -14.50 30.73 -5.66
CA ARG A 639 -14.76 31.56 -4.46
C ARG A 639 -13.89 32.82 -4.42
N LEU A 640 -12.65 32.71 -4.87
CA LEU A 640 -11.76 33.87 -4.99
C LEU A 640 -12.30 34.87 -6.01
N ALA A 641 -12.89 34.41 -7.12
CA ALA A 641 -13.50 35.24 -8.13
C ALA A 641 -14.82 35.89 -7.67
N ASP A 642 -15.65 35.15 -6.93
CA ASP A 642 -16.99 35.59 -6.52
C ASP A 642 -16.98 36.59 -5.35
N GLY A 643 -16.19 36.30 -4.30
CA GLY A 643 -16.19 37.10 -3.07
C GLY A 643 -14.82 37.34 -2.46
N GLY A 644 -13.75 37.05 -3.20
CA GLY A 644 -12.38 37.33 -2.80
C GLY A 644 -11.91 36.52 -1.58
N MET A 645 -10.88 37.04 -0.92
CA MET A 645 -10.20 36.36 0.19
C MET A 645 -11.11 36.07 1.39
N SER A 646 -12.10 36.92 1.63
CA SER A 646 -13.05 36.75 2.73
C SER A 646 -13.92 35.51 2.52
N GLU A 647 -14.37 35.26 1.29
CA GLU A 647 -15.16 34.08 0.94
C GLU A 647 -14.33 32.80 1.04
N VAL A 648 -13.11 32.82 0.50
CA VAL A 648 -12.17 31.69 0.60
C VAL A 648 -11.90 31.33 2.07
N ARG A 649 -11.59 32.32 2.93
CA ARG A 649 -11.33 32.07 4.35
C ARG A 649 -12.55 31.52 5.09
N ASN A 650 -13.75 32.04 4.80
CA ASN A 650 -14.98 31.53 5.41
C ASN A 650 -15.29 30.09 5.00
N TRP A 651 -15.02 29.73 3.75
CA TRP A 651 -15.15 28.36 3.28
C TRP A 651 -14.12 27.44 3.92
N LEU A 652 -12.84 27.83 3.99
CA LEU A 652 -11.81 27.02 4.63
C LEU A 652 -12.09 26.77 6.12
N ARG A 653 -12.74 27.70 6.83
CA ARG A 653 -13.19 27.48 8.22
C ARG A 653 -14.29 26.42 8.39
N THR A 654 -14.86 25.92 7.30
CA THR A 654 -15.77 24.77 7.35
C THR A 654 -15.03 23.44 7.35
N PHE A 655 -13.72 23.46 7.09
CA PHE A 655 -12.84 22.30 7.16
C PHE A 655 -12.32 22.15 8.60
N PRO A 656 -11.89 20.94 8.99
CA PRO A 656 -11.23 20.69 10.28
C PRO A 656 -9.80 21.23 10.30
N VAL A 657 -9.65 22.56 10.21
CA VAL A 657 -8.36 23.25 10.11
C VAL A 657 -8.28 24.45 11.05
N ASP A 658 -7.09 24.73 11.57
CA ASP A 658 -6.84 25.89 12.42
C ASP A 658 -6.74 27.21 11.62
N GLU A 659 -6.81 28.34 12.33
CA GLU A 659 -6.80 29.67 11.70
C GLU A 659 -5.46 30.00 11.01
N ASN A 660 -4.33 29.44 11.48
CA ASN A 660 -3.05 29.60 10.78
C ASN A 660 -3.08 28.90 9.40
N SER A 661 -3.61 27.68 9.35
CA SER A 661 -3.79 26.92 8.10
C SER A 661 -4.69 27.67 7.12
N VAL A 662 -5.83 28.20 7.59
CA VAL A 662 -6.73 29.02 6.77
C VAL A 662 -6.00 30.20 6.13
N ARG A 663 -5.20 30.93 6.92
CA ARG A 663 -4.46 32.10 6.43
C ARG A 663 -3.35 31.72 5.47
N ALA A 664 -2.58 30.68 5.78
CA ALA A 664 -1.48 30.21 4.95
C ALA A 664 -1.96 29.73 3.57
N ILE A 665 -3.01 28.90 3.53
CA ILE A 665 -3.60 28.41 2.26
C ILE A 665 -4.16 29.59 1.45
N ALA A 666 -4.99 30.44 2.06
CA ALA A 666 -5.58 31.55 1.34
C ALA A 666 -4.51 32.50 0.79
N ARG A 667 -3.48 32.81 1.59
CA ARG A 667 -2.36 33.66 1.19
C ARG A 667 -1.61 33.07 0.00
N MET A 668 -1.34 31.77 0.02
CA MET A 668 -0.64 31.09 -1.07
C MET A 668 -1.37 31.23 -2.41
N PHE A 669 -2.68 30.98 -2.44
CA PHE A 669 -3.45 31.10 -3.69
C PHE A 669 -3.64 32.54 -4.13
N ARG A 670 -3.78 33.49 -3.20
CA ARG A 670 -3.78 34.93 -3.51
C ARG A 670 -2.51 35.35 -4.23
N GLU A 671 -1.36 34.97 -3.70
CA GLU A 671 -0.05 35.31 -4.27
C GLU A 671 0.15 34.61 -5.62
N GLN A 672 -0.26 33.35 -5.75
CA GLN A 672 -0.23 32.64 -7.03
C GLN A 672 -1.03 33.37 -8.11
N VAL A 673 -2.30 33.71 -7.81
CA VAL A 673 -3.20 34.35 -8.77
C VAL A 673 -2.76 35.79 -9.07
N ALA A 674 -2.26 36.53 -8.08
CA ALA A 674 -1.73 37.87 -8.30
C ALA A 674 -0.46 37.87 -9.17
N TYR A 675 0.39 36.85 -9.04
CA TYR A 675 1.65 36.74 -9.77
C TYR A 675 1.47 36.22 -11.20
N ALA A 676 0.81 35.07 -11.36
CA ALA A 676 0.77 34.31 -12.61
C ALA A 676 -0.64 34.18 -13.21
N GLY A 677 -1.65 34.79 -12.58
CA GLY A 677 -3.05 34.74 -13.00
C GLY A 677 -3.77 33.44 -12.56
N PRO A 678 -5.11 33.40 -12.64
CA PRO A 678 -5.90 32.22 -12.24
C PRO A 678 -5.64 31.01 -13.14
N ASP A 679 -5.28 31.22 -14.40
CA ASP A 679 -4.96 30.16 -15.35
C ASP A 679 -3.63 29.42 -15.05
N SER A 680 -2.85 29.92 -14.09
CA SER A 680 -1.63 29.27 -13.60
C SER A 680 -1.88 28.18 -12.56
N VAL A 681 -3.13 27.97 -12.14
CA VAL A 681 -3.50 26.94 -11.16
C VAL A 681 -4.09 25.74 -11.89
N ALA A 682 -3.51 24.56 -11.66
CA ALA A 682 -4.04 23.30 -12.17
C ALA A 682 -5.36 22.95 -11.47
N THR A 683 -6.30 22.42 -12.26
CA THR A 683 -7.66 22.03 -11.85
C THR A 683 -8.04 20.73 -12.57
N THR A 684 -9.22 20.17 -12.29
CA THR A 684 -9.67 18.90 -12.88
C THR A 684 -9.78 18.94 -14.41
N ASP A 685 -9.96 20.13 -14.97
CA ASP A 685 -10.09 20.43 -16.39
C ASP A 685 -8.86 21.18 -16.96
N ARG A 686 -7.77 21.30 -16.20
CA ARG A 686 -6.60 22.07 -16.62
C ARG A 686 -5.26 21.52 -16.14
N LEU A 687 -4.40 21.18 -17.10
CA LEU A 687 -2.97 20.96 -16.88
C LEU A 687 -2.19 22.26 -17.11
N VAL A 688 -1.34 22.65 -16.17
CA VAL A 688 -0.54 23.88 -16.26
C VAL A 688 0.93 23.57 -16.45
N ILE A 689 1.55 24.26 -17.42
CA ILE A 689 2.99 24.24 -17.67
C ILE A 689 3.54 25.63 -17.44
N GLU A 690 4.33 25.79 -16.39
CA GLU A 690 5.06 27.02 -16.12
C GLU A 690 6.46 26.96 -16.72
N GLU A 691 6.86 28.02 -17.42
CA GLU A 691 8.18 28.14 -18.03
C GLU A 691 8.98 29.25 -17.35
N THR A 692 10.18 28.88 -16.88
CA THR A 692 11.17 29.80 -16.30
C THR A 692 12.49 29.70 -17.07
N LEU A 693 13.20 30.82 -17.20
CA LEU A 693 14.51 30.87 -17.85
C LEU A 693 15.59 31.14 -16.81
N ASP A 694 16.50 30.19 -16.63
CA ASP A 694 17.69 30.42 -15.81
C ASP A 694 18.83 30.88 -16.71
N HIS A 695 19.06 32.18 -16.70
CA HIS A 695 20.14 32.79 -17.47
C HIS A 695 21.52 32.59 -16.85
N ASP A 696 21.60 32.32 -15.55
CA ASP A 696 22.85 32.12 -14.82
C ASP A 696 23.40 30.70 -15.09
N GLU A 697 22.51 29.71 -15.10
CA GLU A 697 22.77 28.31 -15.43
C GLU A 697 22.81 28.04 -16.94
N TYR A 698 22.26 28.96 -17.73
CA TYR A 698 21.96 28.76 -19.15
C TYR A 698 21.00 27.60 -19.39
N GLU A 699 19.98 27.49 -18.54
CA GLU A 699 18.95 26.46 -18.58
C GLU A 699 17.55 27.04 -18.78
N ARG A 700 16.64 26.18 -19.23
CA ARG A 700 15.21 26.44 -19.34
C ARG A 700 14.51 25.34 -18.57
N HIS A 701 13.64 25.74 -17.64
CA HIS A 701 12.84 24.82 -16.86
C HIS A 701 11.38 24.91 -17.28
N TYR A 702 10.74 23.75 -17.34
CA TYR A 702 9.30 23.62 -17.46
C TYR A 702 8.78 22.91 -16.22
N HIS A 703 8.05 23.61 -15.37
CA HIS A 703 7.37 23.04 -14.21
C HIS A 703 5.96 22.64 -14.64
N VAL A 704 5.72 21.33 -14.72
CA VAL A 704 4.42 20.77 -15.08
C VAL A 704 3.64 20.49 -13.79
N HIS A 705 2.58 21.27 -13.56
CA HIS A 705 1.69 21.09 -12.42
C HIS A 705 0.69 19.97 -12.72
N SER A 706 0.84 18.86 -12.00
CA SER A 706 0.14 17.61 -12.24
C SER A 706 -0.08 16.89 -10.91
N ASN A 707 -1.24 17.12 -10.30
CA ASN A 707 -1.63 16.55 -9.01
C ASN A 707 -2.25 15.15 -9.16
N TYR A 708 -1.62 14.27 -9.93
CA TYR A 708 -2.05 12.86 -10.11
C TYR A 708 -1.17 11.86 -9.36
N GLY A 709 -0.30 12.35 -8.47
CA GLY A 709 0.59 11.54 -7.66
C GLY A 709 1.88 11.11 -8.37
N ARG A 710 2.89 10.73 -7.58
CA ARG A 710 4.25 10.49 -8.10
C ARG A 710 4.35 9.37 -9.13
N ARG A 711 3.56 8.30 -9.00
CA ARG A 711 3.57 7.18 -9.97
C ARG A 711 3.18 7.66 -11.37
N PHE A 712 2.07 8.40 -11.46
CA PHE A 712 1.63 9.04 -12.71
C PHE A 712 2.68 10.02 -13.22
N ASN A 713 3.21 10.89 -12.36
CA ASN A 713 4.15 11.93 -12.77
C ASN A 713 5.48 11.34 -13.25
N ASP A 714 5.96 10.24 -12.68
CA ASP A 714 7.15 9.53 -13.15
C ASP A 714 6.91 8.98 -14.56
N GLY A 715 5.80 8.27 -14.78
CA GLY A 715 5.43 7.77 -16.11
C GLY A 715 5.26 8.88 -17.15
N PHE A 716 4.51 9.92 -16.80
CA PHE A 716 4.21 11.03 -17.70
C PHE A 716 5.45 11.86 -18.05
N SER A 717 6.33 12.10 -17.06
CA SER A 717 7.57 12.82 -17.30
C SER A 717 8.54 12.04 -18.21
N ARG A 718 8.63 10.70 -18.06
CA ARG A 718 9.42 9.83 -18.96
C ARG A 718 8.90 9.84 -20.38
N LEU A 719 7.59 9.75 -20.55
CA LEU A 719 6.93 9.83 -21.86
C LEU A 719 7.25 11.18 -22.53
N LEU A 720 7.13 12.29 -21.80
CA LEU A 720 7.47 13.61 -22.33
C LEU A 720 8.97 13.76 -22.63
N ALA A 721 9.84 13.31 -21.73
CA ALA A 721 11.29 13.37 -21.94
C ALA A 721 11.70 12.59 -23.19
N TYR A 722 11.10 11.43 -23.45
CA TYR A 722 11.31 10.63 -24.65
C TYR A 722 10.93 11.40 -25.92
N HIS A 723 9.74 12.00 -25.97
CA HIS A 723 9.28 12.79 -27.13
C HIS A 723 10.09 14.07 -27.33
N ILE A 724 10.46 14.76 -26.25
CA ILE A 724 11.30 15.97 -26.30
C ILE A 724 12.70 15.63 -26.80
N ALA A 725 13.33 14.55 -26.32
CA ALA A 725 14.66 14.13 -26.76
C ALA A 725 14.68 13.88 -28.28
N ARG A 726 13.63 13.26 -28.82
CA ARG A 726 13.47 13.04 -30.28
C ARG A 726 13.24 14.35 -31.06
N ALA A 727 12.44 15.26 -30.51
CA ALA A 727 12.14 16.54 -31.17
C ALA A 727 13.31 17.53 -31.15
N ALA A 728 14.05 17.61 -30.04
CA ALA A 728 15.06 18.65 -29.78
C ALA A 728 16.50 18.18 -29.95
N SER A 729 16.74 16.85 -30.04
CA SER A 729 18.06 16.23 -29.97
C SER A 729 18.87 16.76 -28.77
N ALA A 730 18.20 16.84 -27.61
CA ALA A 730 18.75 17.36 -26.39
C ALA A 730 18.50 16.38 -25.25
N ASN A 731 19.44 16.30 -24.31
CA ASN A 731 19.21 15.60 -23.05
C ASN A 731 18.25 16.47 -22.22
N VAL A 732 17.24 15.83 -21.65
CA VAL A 732 16.27 16.45 -20.76
C VAL A 732 16.54 15.88 -19.38
N GLN A 733 16.74 16.75 -18.39
CA GLN A 733 16.77 16.32 -16.99
C GLN A 733 15.36 16.37 -16.42
N VAL A 734 15.02 15.41 -15.57
CA VAL A 734 13.69 15.24 -15.01
C VAL A 734 13.80 15.19 -13.49
N ALA A 735 12.97 15.97 -12.80
CA ALA A 735 12.77 15.85 -11.36
C ALA A 735 11.28 15.70 -11.05
N VAL A 736 10.91 14.66 -10.30
CA VAL A 736 9.51 14.25 -10.11
C VAL A 736 9.06 14.44 -8.66
N ALA A 737 7.85 14.96 -8.47
CA ALA A 737 7.15 15.11 -7.21
C ALA A 737 5.71 14.57 -7.29
N ASP A 738 4.99 14.65 -6.17
CA ASP A 738 3.59 14.24 -6.08
C ASP A 738 2.63 15.20 -6.81
N ASN A 739 2.95 16.50 -6.81
CA ASN A 739 2.15 17.58 -7.41
C ASN A 739 2.64 18.00 -8.82
N GLY A 740 3.63 17.32 -9.39
CA GLY A 740 4.15 17.62 -10.70
C GLY A 740 5.56 17.13 -10.95
N PHE A 741 6.19 17.68 -11.98
CA PHE A 741 7.60 17.43 -12.29
C PHE A 741 8.22 18.62 -13.03
N THR A 742 9.53 18.73 -12.96
CA THR A 742 10.31 19.74 -13.68
C THR A 742 11.12 19.07 -14.79
N LEU A 743 11.08 19.65 -15.98
CA LEU A 743 11.94 19.30 -17.10
C LEU A 743 12.96 20.40 -17.33
N SER A 744 14.26 20.09 -17.26
CA SER A 744 15.34 21.04 -17.59
C SER A 744 16.02 20.72 -18.91
N MET A 745 16.33 21.75 -19.68
CA MET A 745 17.10 21.66 -20.91
C MET A 745 17.95 22.91 -21.14
N PRO A 746 19.03 22.84 -21.94
CA PRO A 746 19.83 24.02 -22.26
C PRO A 746 19.00 25.14 -22.90
N LEU A 747 19.25 26.39 -22.49
CA LEU A 747 18.44 27.56 -22.86
C LEU A 747 18.30 27.78 -24.38
N ASN A 748 19.29 27.34 -25.17
CA ASN A 748 19.31 27.42 -26.62
C ASN A 748 18.43 26.36 -27.32
N ARG A 749 17.95 25.35 -26.59
CA ARG A 749 16.99 24.36 -27.08
C ARG A 749 15.59 24.89 -26.82
N LYS A 750 14.85 25.15 -27.90
CA LYS A 750 13.47 25.62 -27.85
C LYS A 750 12.55 24.51 -28.31
N VAL A 751 11.56 24.22 -27.49
CA VAL A 751 10.56 23.18 -27.73
C VAL A 751 9.20 23.76 -27.39
N ASP A 752 8.19 23.42 -28.18
CA ASP A 752 6.81 23.74 -27.84
C ASP A 752 6.24 22.60 -27.01
N ILE A 753 6.54 22.63 -25.71
CA ILE A 753 6.15 21.54 -24.80
C ILE A 753 4.64 21.37 -24.70
N ALA A 754 3.88 22.47 -24.71
CA ALA A 754 2.42 22.43 -24.66
C ALA A 754 1.85 21.75 -25.90
N ARG A 755 2.46 21.97 -27.06
CA ARG A 755 2.11 21.23 -28.27
C ARG A 755 2.49 19.75 -28.15
N ILE A 756 3.68 19.41 -27.67
CA ILE A 756 4.08 18.00 -27.48
C ILE A 756 3.09 17.27 -26.59
N VAL A 757 2.70 17.87 -25.46
CA VAL A 757 1.70 17.30 -24.54
C VAL A 757 0.37 17.03 -25.26
N ARG A 758 -0.14 17.99 -26.06
CA ARG A 758 -1.38 17.81 -26.83
C ARG A 758 -1.26 16.80 -27.97
N ASP A 759 -0.06 16.65 -28.53
CA ASP A 759 0.22 15.73 -29.65
C ASP A 759 0.48 14.28 -29.16
N LEU A 760 0.52 14.03 -27.83
CA LEU A 760 0.63 12.68 -27.28
C LEU A 760 -0.65 11.88 -27.59
N ASP A 761 -0.46 10.62 -28.01
CA ASP A 761 -1.55 9.71 -28.36
C ASP A 761 -1.74 8.66 -27.25
N PRO A 762 -2.93 8.55 -26.64
CA PRO A 762 -3.22 7.51 -25.65
C PRO A 762 -3.09 6.10 -26.23
N GLU A 763 -3.30 5.90 -27.55
CA GLU A 763 -3.17 4.57 -28.17
C GLU A 763 -1.71 4.09 -28.27
N THR A 764 -0.75 5.02 -28.38
CA THR A 764 0.69 4.68 -28.48
C THR A 764 1.46 4.88 -27.17
N ALA A 765 0.82 5.42 -26.13
CA ALA A 765 1.46 5.77 -24.86
C ALA A 765 2.19 4.58 -24.22
N ARG A 766 1.61 3.39 -24.23
CA ARG A 766 2.24 2.15 -23.73
C ARG A 766 3.51 1.78 -24.49
N GLU A 767 3.48 1.85 -25.82
CA GLU A 767 4.65 1.53 -26.66
C GLU A 767 5.78 2.56 -26.48
N ASP A 768 5.44 3.85 -26.45
CA ASP A 768 6.42 4.92 -26.25
C ASP A 768 7.04 4.86 -24.86
N LEU A 769 6.24 4.60 -23.82
CA LEU A 769 6.73 4.46 -22.45
C LEU A 769 7.61 3.20 -22.32
N ARG A 770 7.23 2.09 -22.96
CA ARG A 770 8.08 0.89 -23.09
C ARG A 770 9.43 1.23 -23.72
N ALA A 771 9.45 1.96 -24.84
CA ALA A 771 10.68 2.38 -25.49
C ALA A 771 11.54 3.34 -24.62
N SER A 772 10.92 4.12 -23.74
CA SER A 772 11.64 5.01 -22.82
C SER A 772 12.42 4.27 -21.72
N LEU A 773 12.07 3.02 -21.44
CA LEU A 773 12.68 2.20 -20.38
C LEU A 773 13.94 1.46 -20.82
N ASP A 774 14.23 1.44 -22.12
CA ASP A 774 15.40 0.74 -22.67
C ASP A 774 16.70 1.20 -22.02
N GLY A 775 17.43 0.25 -21.43
CA GLY A 775 18.72 0.51 -20.79
C GLY A 775 18.65 1.19 -19.41
N THR A 776 17.45 1.40 -18.84
CA THR A 776 17.27 1.95 -17.48
C THR A 776 17.55 0.90 -16.39
N ASP A 777 17.98 1.36 -15.21
CA ASP A 777 18.14 0.49 -14.03
C ASP A 777 16.78 -0.02 -13.49
N LEU A 778 15.72 0.76 -13.70
CA LEU A 778 14.33 0.37 -13.39
C LEU A 778 13.96 -0.92 -14.13
N LEU A 779 14.16 -0.97 -15.45
CA LEU A 779 13.90 -2.17 -16.26
C LEU A 779 14.74 -3.37 -15.77
N GLN A 780 16.03 -3.17 -15.53
CA GLN A 780 16.93 -4.24 -15.07
C GLN A 780 16.51 -4.82 -13.71
N ARG A 781 16.08 -3.95 -12.78
CA ARG A 781 15.63 -4.37 -11.46
C ARG A 781 14.33 -5.17 -11.54
N TYR A 782 13.31 -4.66 -12.23
CA TYR A 782 12.03 -5.35 -12.33
C TYR A 782 12.14 -6.65 -13.13
N PHE A 783 13.00 -6.69 -14.15
CA PHE A 783 13.30 -7.95 -14.84
C PHE A 783 13.94 -8.97 -13.89
N ARG A 784 14.88 -8.57 -13.03
CA ARG A 784 15.44 -9.49 -12.01
C ARG A 784 14.34 -10.01 -11.10
N ILE A 785 13.50 -9.11 -10.59
CA ILE A 785 12.43 -9.45 -9.68
C ILE A 785 11.48 -10.48 -10.32
N ASN A 786 11.06 -10.24 -11.56
CA ASN A 786 10.11 -11.10 -12.27
C ASN A 786 10.76 -12.40 -12.75
N ALA A 787 12.03 -12.37 -13.11
CA ALA A 787 12.82 -13.58 -13.40
C ALA A 787 12.99 -14.46 -12.15
N THR A 788 13.17 -13.88 -10.95
CA THR A 788 13.21 -14.64 -9.70
C THR A 788 11.83 -15.18 -9.34
N ARG A 789 10.78 -14.34 -9.36
CA ARG A 789 9.39 -14.77 -9.05
C ARG A 789 8.89 -15.85 -10.02
N SER A 790 9.23 -15.77 -11.30
CA SER A 790 8.87 -16.77 -12.31
C SER A 790 9.77 -18.01 -12.31
N LEU A 791 10.66 -18.16 -11.32
CA LEU A 791 11.58 -19.30 -11.20
C LEU A 791 12.50 -19.48 -12.43
N MET A 792 12.80 -18.39 -13.13
CA MET A 792 13.86 -18.31 -14.15
C MET A 792 15.22 -18.27 -13.44
N ILE A 793 15.31 -17.46 -12.37
CA ILE A 793 16.47 -17.36 -11.48
C ILE A 793 16.09 -18.01 -10.14
N LEU A 794 16.75 -19.11 -9.80
CA LEU A 794 16.54 -19.77 -8.51
C LEU A 794 17.39 -19.10 -7.42
N LYS A 795 16.73 -18.56 -6.39
CA LYS A 795 17.37 -18.05 -5.16
C LYS A 795 18.06 -19.17 -4.40
N ARG A 796 17.38 -20.29 -4.20
CA ARG A 796 17.91 -21.47 -3.49
C ARG A 796 17.93 -22.68 -4.40
N TYR A 797 19.09 -23.30 -4.54
CA TYR A 797 19.25 -24.51 -5.35
C TYR A 797 20.38 -25.41 -4.83
N LYS A 798 20.06 -26.69 -4.58
CA LYS A 798 21.01 -27.73 -4.13
C LYS A 798 21.86 -27.32 -2.91
N GLY A 799 21.25 -26.62 -1.95
CA GLY A 799 21.93 -26.17 -0.72
C GLY A 799 22.73 -24.87 -0.86
N TYR A 800 22.75 -24.26 -2.04
CA TYR A 800 23.31 -22.94 -2.28
C TYR A 800 22.20 -21.89 -2.29
N GLU A 801 22.44 -20.74 -1.67
CA GLU A 801 21.55 -19.58 -1.67
C GLU A 801 22.27 -18.41 -2.35
N LYS A 802 21.64 -17.85 -3.38
CA LYS A 802 22.12 -16.66 -4.08
C LYS A 802 21.67 -15.41 -3.34
N SER A 803 22.62 -14.56 -3.00
CA SER A 803 22.37 -13.19 -2.57
C SER A 803 21.67 -12.38 -3.67
N ALA A 804 20.97 -11.31 -3.29
CA ALA A 804 20.31 -10.42 -4.25
C ALA A 804 21.29 -9.82 -5.29
N SER A 805 22.54 -9.55 -4.90
CA SER A 805 23.60 -9.14 -5.81
C SER A 805 23.95 -10.22 -6.86
N GLU A 806 24.00 -11.49 -6.47
CA GLU A 806 24.27 -12.60 -7.41
C GLU A 806 23.09 -12.85 -8.34
N GLN A 807 21.87 -12.62 -7.85
CA GLN A 807 20.66 -12.62 -8.67
C GLN A 807 20.72 -11.49 -9.71
N GLN A 808 21.14 -10.27 -9.33
CA GLN A 808 21.31 -9.14 -10.26
C GLN A 808 22.30 -9.46 -11.39
N VAL A 809 23.48 -9.99 -11.07
CA VAL A 809 24.47 -10.38 -12.10
C VAL A 809 23.92 -11.47 -13.02
N SER A 810 23.17 -12.43 -12.48
CA SER A 810 22.49 -13.45 -13.30
C SER A 810 21.45 -12.83 -14.24
N SER A 811 20.69 -11.86 -13.74
CA SER A 811 19.64 -11.15 -14.48
C SER A 811 20.21 -10.32 -15.63
N GLU A 812 21.27 -9.54 -15.40
CA GLU A 812 21.94 -8.74 -16.43
C GLU A 812 22.41 -9.60 -17.63
N MET A 813 22.87 -10.82 -17.37
CA MET A 813 23.27 -11.77 -18.43
C MET A 813 22.09 -12.38 -19.20
N LEU A 814 20.90 -12.40 -18.59
CA LEU A 814 19.69 -12.99 -19.13
C LEU A 814 18.79 -11.98 -19.83
N LEU A 815 18.82 -10.70 -19.44
CA LEU A 815 17.92 -9.67 -19.98
C LEU A 815 18.06 -9.55 -21.50
N GLY A 816 19.26 -9.30 -22.01
CA GLY A 816 19.44 -9.18 -23.46
C GLY A 816 19.09 -10.46 -24.23
N PHE A 817 19.29 -11.64 -23.62
CA PHE A 817 18.81 -12.90 -24.22
C PHE A 817 17.29 -12.98 -24.22
N ALA A 818 16.64 -12.55 -23.15
CA ALA A 818 15.19 -12.60 -22.98
C ALA A 818 14.47 -11.58 -23.88
N GLU A 819 15.05 -10.41 -24.10
CA GLU A 819 14.54 -9.39 -25.03
C GLU A 819 14.59 -9.83 -26.49
N ASP A 820 15.60 -10.64 -26.85
CA ASP A 820 15.69 -11.26 -28.18
C ASP A 820 14.61 -12.35 -28.41
N LEU A 821 13.96 -12.84 -27.35
CA LEU A 821 12.86 -13.80 -27.45
C LEU A 821 11.53 -13.07 -27.67
N GLY A 822 10.96 -13.21 -28.87
CA GLY A 822 9.64 -12.64 -29.17
C GLY A 822 8.53 -13.19 -28.27
N ASP A 823 7.71 -12.29 -27.72
CA ASP A 823 6.59 -12.58 -26.81
C ASP A 823 7.01 -13.42 -25.60
N PHE A 824 8.08 -13.04 -24.91
CA PHE A 824 8.55 -13.82 -23.76
C PHE A 824 7.82 -13.43 -22.47
N ALA A 825 7.13 -14.40 -21.84
CA ALA A 825 6.24 -14.17 -20.69
C ALA A 825 6.86 -13.32 -19.57
N VAL A 826 8.14 -13.56 -19.21
CA VAL A 826 8.82 -12.83 -18.12
C VAL A 826 9.14 -11.38 -18.51
N VAL A 827 9.42 -11.11 -19.78
CA VAL A 827 9.68 -9.75 -20.29
C VAL A 827 8.37 -8.96 -20.37
N GLU A 828 7.32 -9.55 -20.94
CA GLU A 828 6.01 -8.90 -21.01
C GLU A 828 5.47 -8.56 -19.62
N GLU A 829 5.68 -9.46 -18.67
CA GLU A 829 5.36 -9.23 -17.26
C GLU A 829 6.15 -8.11 -16.60
N THR A 830 7.41 -7.97 -17.00
CA THR A 830 8.29 -6.87 -16.54
C THR A 830 7.75 -5.54 -17.01
N TYR A 831 7.37 -5.44 -18.29
CA TYR A 831 6.76 -4.22 -18.81
C TYR A 831 5.39 -3.97 -18.19
N ARG A 832 4.52 -4.97 -18.05
CA ARG A 832 3.21 -4.84 -17.38
C ARG A 832 3.36 -4.28 -15.96
N GLU A 833 4.27 -4.83 -15.13
CA GLU A 833 4.51 -4.33 -13.77
C GLU A 833 5.09 -2.92 -13.70
N ILE A 834 5.98 -2.56 -14.62
CA ILE A 834 6.52 -1.19 -14.63
C ILE A 834 5.42 -0.21 -15.09
N LEU A 835 4.79 -0.47 -16.24
CA LEU A 835 3.85 0.46 -16.86
C LEU A 835 2.60 0.66 -16.01
N GLU A 836 2.01 -0.42 -15.50
CA GLU A 836 0.75 -0.37 -14.75
C GLU A 836 1.02 -0.08 -13.27
N ASP A 837 1.77 -0.95 -12.59
CA ASP A 837 1.90 -0.89 -11.12
C ASP A 837 2.80 0.28 -10.65
N LYS A 838 3.78 0.71 -11.46
CA LYS A 838 4.77 1.75 -11.07
C LYS A 838 4.55 3.09 -11.73
N LEU A 839 4.15 3.11 -13.00
CA LEU A 839 4.04 4.33 -13.79
C LEU A 839 2.59 4.77 -14.03
N ASN A 840 1.59 3.99 -13.57
CA ASN A 840 0.16 4.29 -13.70
C ASN A 840 -0.23 4.68 -15.14
N VAL A 841 0.13 3.83 -16.10
CA VAL A 841 -0.12 4.09 -17.52
C VAL A 841 -1.61 4.28 -17.83
N ASP A 842 -2.50 3.58 -17.13
CA ASP A 842 -3.96 3.73 -17.31
C ASP A 842 -4.44 5.13 -16.91
N GLY A 843 -3.90 5.67 -15.81
CA GLY A 843 -4.12 7.07 -15.44
C GLY A 843 -3.63 8.02 -16.52
N ILE A 844 -2.43 7.79 -17.06
CA ILE A 844 -1.86 8.61 -18.15
C ILE A 844 -2.76 8.58 -19.38
N GLU A 845 -3.14 7.40 -19.85
CA GLU A 845 -4.04 7.25 -21.01
C GLU A 845 -5.39 7.94 -20.77
N THR A 846 -5.95 7.85 -19.56
CA THR A 846 -7.20 8.52 -19.20
C THR A 846 -7.09 10.04 -19.35
N ILE A 847 -6.00 10.64 -18.86
CA ILE A 847 -5.77 12.08 -18.96
C ILE A 847 -5.46 12.50 -20.42
N LEU A 848 -4.70 11.69 -21.17
CA LEU A 848 -4.45 11.95 -22.58
C LEU A 848 -5.74 11.90 -23.41
N ARG A 849 -6.63 10.95 -23.16
CA ARG A 849 -7.97 10.90 -23.79
C ARG A 849 -8.79 12.14 -23.44
N ALA A 850 -8.83 12.53 -22.17
CA ALA A 850 -9.54 13.74 -21.74
C ALA A 850 -8.99 15.02 -22.41
N MET A 851 -7.67 15.10 -22.65
CA MET A 851 -7.08 16.20 -23.43
C MET A 851 -7.48 16.17 -24.91
N GLN A 852 -7.56 14.98 -25.52
CA GLN A 852 -8.00 14.83 -26.92
C GLN A 852 -9.48 15.18 -27.10
N ASP A 853 -10.33 14.81 -26.12
CA ASP A 853 -11.76 15.11 -26.12
C ASP A 853 -12.06 16.58 -25.80
N GLY A 854 -11.07 17.31 -25.25
CA GLY A 854 -11.18 18.73 -24.88
C GLY A 854 -11.75 18.96 -23.48
N ASP A 855 -11.81 17.92 -22.66
CA ASP A 855 -12.23 17.98 -21.24
C ASP A 855 -11.09 18.49 -20.34
N VAL A 856 -9.83 18.35 -20.76
CA VAL A 856 -8.65 18.88 -20.06
C VAL A 856 -7.85 19.80 -20.97
N ASP A 857 -7.81 21.09 -20.62
CA ASP A 857 -7.01 22.10 -21.30
C ASP A 857 -5.55 22.05 -20.87
N VAL A 858 -4.64 22.30 -21.82
CA VAL A 858 -3.20 22.47 -21.55
C VAL A 858 -2.83 23.95 -21.65
N VAL A 859 -2.51 24.56 -20.52
CA VAL A 859 -2.14 25.97 -20.42
C VAL A 859 -0.64 26.10 -20.22
N ARG A 860 -0.01 27.04 -20.93
CA ARG A 860 1.39 27.40 -20.72
C ARG A 860 1.49 28.86 -20.33
N THR A 861 2.19 29.10 -19.22
CA THR A 861 2.49 30.45 -18.74
C THR A 861 4.00 30.58 -18.60
N ARG A 862 4.55 31.70 -19.07
CA ARG A 862 5.96 32.03 -18.87
C ARG A 862 6.05 33.11 -17.80
N VAL A 863 6.91 32.87 -16.81
CA VAL A 863 7.14 33.76 -15.67
C VAL A 863 8.65 34.02 -15.51
N ASP A 864 8.99 35.12 -14.85
CA ASP A 864 10.39 35.52 -14.67
C ASP A 864 11.05 34.82 -13.47
N SER A 865 10.24 34.39 -12.48
CA SER A 865 10.64 33.55 -11.35
C SER A 865 9.61 32.43 -11.17
N PRO A 866 9.99 31.25 -10.64
CA PRO A 866 9.00 30.23 -10.29
C PRO A 866 7.85 30.82 -9.47
N SER A 867 6.61 30.41 -9.74
CA SER A 867 5.44 30.90 -9.00
C SER A 867 5.30 30.24 -7.61
N PRO A 868 4.49 30.79 -6.69
CA PRO A 868 4.27 30.20 -5.37
C PRO A 868 3.90 28.71 -5.33
N ARG A 869 3.20 28.20 -6.36
CA ARG A 869 2.87 26.78 -6.54
C ARG A 869 3.96 25.97 -7.23
N ALA A 870 4.90 26.62 -7.92
CA ALA A 870 6.05 25.97 -8.57
C ALA A 870 7.28 25.89 -7.66
N PHE A 871 7.32 26.62 -6.54
CA PHE A 871 8.45 26.64 -5.60
C PHE A 871 8.97 25.25 -5.24
N GLY A 872 8.10 24.32 -4.81
CA GLY A 872 8.50 22.96 -4.47
C GLY A 872 9.07 22.16 -5.65
N LEU A 873 8.55 22.38 -6.86
CA LEU A 873 9.07 21.75 -8.09
C LEU A 873 10.40 22.36 -8.54
N ALA A 874 10.58 23.66 -8.30
CA ALA A 874 11.78 24.40 -8.65
C ALA A 874 12.94 24.09 -7.69
N THR A 875 12.67 23.92 -6.39
CA THR A 875 13.72 23.57 -5.41
C THR A 875 14.31 22.18 -5.65
N LEU A 876 13.59 21.26 -6.31
CA LEU A 876 14.15 19.96 -6.72
C LEU A 876 15.32 20.09 -7.70
N MET A 877 15.37 21.18 -8.47
CA MET A 877 16.42 21.45 -9.46
C MET A 877 17.47 22.45 -8.97
N ALA A 878 17.30 23.03 -7.78
CA ALA A 878 18.19 24.08 -7.27
C ALA A 878 19.54 23.51 -6.78
N SER A 879 20.66 24.09 -7.24
CA SER A 879 22.05 23.68 -6.97
C SER A 879 22.38 23.28 -5.55
N ASP A 880 21.95 24.14 -4.64
CA ASP A 880 22.60 24.33 -3.35
C ASP A 880 21.79 23.71 -2.22
N VAL A 881 20.68 23.04 -2.56
CA VAL A 881 19.79 22.44 -1.57
C VAL A 881 20.31 21.06 -1.17
N VAL A 882 21.37 21.06 -0.36
CA VAL A 882 21.87 19.85 0.32
C VAL A 882 21.31 19.78 1.75
N LEU A 883 21.12 20.94 2.38
CA LEU A 883 20.54 21.08 3.72
C LEU A 883 19.18 21.80 3.65
N ALA A 884 18.33 21.54 4.64
CA ALA A 884 17.02 22.17 4.73
C ALA A 884 17.09 23.70 4.97
N GLU A 885 18.23 24.19 5.48
CA GLU A 885 18.50 25.63 5.62
C GLU A 885 18.70 26.31 4.25
N ASP A 886 19.40 25.63 3.34
CA ASP A 886 19.62 26.12 1.97
C ASP A 886 18.31 26.12 1.16
N GLU A 887 17.47 25.10 1.35
CA GLU A 887 16.11 25.06 0.77
C GLU A 887 15.27 26.28 1.19
N SER A 888 15.32 26.62 2.47
CA SER A 888 14.55 27.73 3.03
C SER A 888 15.00 29.08 2.45
N ALA A 889 16.31 29.25 2.27
CA ALA A 889 16.86 30.46 1.68
C ALA A 889 16.46 30.62 0.21
N VAL A 890 16.50 29.54 -0.58
CA VAL A 890 16.05 29.53 -1.98
C VAL A 890 14.55 29.83 -2.09
N LEU A 891 13.73 29.22 -1.23
CA LEU A 891 12.29 29.49 -1.16
C LEU A 891 11.99 30.96 -0.84
N GLN A 892 12.71 31.54 0.13
CA GLN A 892 12.58 32.97 0.48
C GLN A 892 13.01 33.88 -0.67
N GLU A 893 14.06 33.52 -1.40
CA GLU A 893 14.51 34.29 -2.57
C GLU A 893 13.45 34.28 -3.68
N PHE A 894 12.92 33.12 -4.04
CA PHE A 894 11.84 33.02 -5.02
C PHE A 894 10.60 33.80 -4.58
N HIS A 895 10.22 33.69 -3.30
CA HIS A 895 9.09 34.42 -2.75
C HIS A 895 9.28 35.94 -2.77
N GLN A 896 10.47 36.42 -2.42
CA GLN A 896 10.78 37.85 -2.47
C GLN A 896 10.70 38.39 -3.91
N ARG A 897 11.17 37.63 -4.91
CA ARG A 897 11.04 38.00 -6.33
C ARG A 897 9.57 38.12 -6.74
N VAL A 898 8.75 37.14 -6.36
CA VAL A 898 7.29 37.15 -6.60
C VAL A 898 6.62 38.37 -5.98
N LEU A 899 6.91 38.66 -4.70
CA LEU A 899 6.31 39.81 -4.00
C LEU A 899 6.71 41.15 -4.63
N ASN A 900 7.97 41.30 -5.02
CA ASN A 900 8.44 42.52 -5.71
C ASN A 900 7.69 42.74 -7.03
N GLU A 901 7.45 41.68 -7.82
CA GLU A 901 6.72 41.78 -9.09
C GLU A 901 5.24 42.12 -8.89
N ILE A 902 4.60 41.54 -7.86
CA ILE A 902 3.22 41.89 -7.48
C ILE A 902 3.12 43.37 -7.08
N ASP A 903 4.07 43.86 -6.28
CA ASP A 903 4.08 45.26 -5.81
C ASP A 903 4.37 46.24 -6.97
N ASP A 904 5.29 45.91 -7.87
CA ASP A 904 5.61 46.71 -9.06
C ASP A 904 4.42 46.75 -10.04
N GLY A 905 3.70 45.64 -10.20
CA GLY A 905 2.49 45.56 -11.05
C GLY A 905 1.30 46.36 -10.51
N ASN A 906 1.16 46.48 -9.18
CA ASN A 906 0.13 47.31 -8.54
C ASN A 906 0.45 48.82 -8.58
N GLY A 907 1.67 49.19 -8.96
CA GLY A 907 2.15 50.58 -9.09
C GLY A 907 1.56 51.36 -10.26
N GLU A 908 0.98 50.69 -11.27
CA GLU A 908 0.29 51.36 -12.38
C GLU A 908 -1.24 51.45 -12.20
N ASP A 909 -1.85 50.70 -11.27
CA ASP A 909 -3.31 50.62 -11.14
C ASP A 909 -3.85 50.39 -9.70
N SER A 910 -3.26 50.97 -8.65
CA SER A 910 -3.96 51.04 -7.34
C SER A 910 -3.55 52.20 -6.42
N ALA A 911 -4.24 53.33 -6.59
CA ALA A 911 -4.52 54.24 -5.48
C ALA A 911 -5.86 53.83 -4.82
N VAL A 912 -5.99 52.62 -4.27
CA VAL A 912 -7.16 52.25 -3.44
C VAL A 912 -6.78 51.24 -2.33
N ALA A 913 -6.80 51.77 -1.10
CA ALA A 913 -7.15 51.15 0.18
C ALA A 913 -6.52 49.80 0.57
N THR A 914 -5.47 49.89 1.38
CA THR A 914 -5.23 49.00 2.52
C THR A 914 -6.33 49.20 3.58
N ASP A 915 -7.00 48.13 4.01
CA ASP A 915 -7.56 48.01 5.36
C ASP A 915 -7.71 46.50 5.69
N ASP A 916 -7.09 46.13 6.83
CA ASP A 916 -7.24 44.95 7.70
C ASP A 916 -7.33 43.51 7.15
#